data_AF-A0A8D3AZP1-F1
#
_entry.id   AF-A0A8D3AZP1-F1
#
_cell.length_a   1.000
_cell.length_b   1.000
_cell.length_c   1.000
_cell.angle_alpha   90.00
_cell.angle_beta   90.00
_cell.angle_gamma   90.00
#
_symmetry.space_group_name_H-M   'P 1'
#
loop_
_entity.id
_entity.type
_entity.pdbx_description
1 polymer ?
#
loop_
_entity_poly.entity_id
_entity_poly.type
_entity_poly.pdbx_seq_one_letter_code
_entity_poly.pdbx_strand_id
1 'polypeptide(L)'
;MEAEGVSIWPRMEPFLLGALQVAPSSKLSLHYLRKMATYVRTRDGCFPGLGWPMWRHIACGKLQLPEDLAWLYFETFDLLVGHTAEERLEWAEYLSQCSSKSELDQQRSKLSVDTLQFLLFLYIQQLNRVSLRTSLIGEEWPSHRTRSPSPSDREAKTSSQNKNWDDQAHLSFVQSHLGEILELLVEPGQLSQSGQALRDCQISLEAVRSLGLLLEGSLGRARAVQPVHRLLTKGLLQTQAGYSALSHSFPLHQLLSCLQQNLILNPFGITACLRSGKKLAWAQQVEGAMKRAKIARNTHTAPPGSKMVLMSQVFKQTLAKTSDKLNGANIKIHRCSDAFIYLLSPLRSVSLDKCRDSLVVLGPVETSVHVHSCHNVRVVCVAGRVAVSASSRCTIHALTPTRPLLLPGNMDLTLGPFHTFYPSLEDHMASAGLAVVPSAWDGPLLLGAEGLVNPSLNMTSNPDAACYRLLPPAEFHLLVVPFQTEGDTCEVPGGLPAPYQAALDERRRRIENWQKTVMESRLNKEQKRQFQELVEVKFHEWLQETGNRQELDSLIPPTVPPSRTPTGRRPRCGSTRPNTGNIKVERRGGTVQHRDRRGNNLLHRHRSPSPRSIARCITPTMGRIVFYEDKNFQGRRYECDSDCSDFHAYLSRCNSIRVESGAWVVYERPNYVGYQYVLTRGEYPEHQRWMGLDDRLSSCKMIHFTSGTTYKMQLYDKADFGGQAFEATEDCPLLLEKFRWREVNSCKVFDGWWVFYENPNYRGRQYFLEKGEYRKPGDWGGASPMVQSFRRFTE
;
A
#
# COMPACT_ATOMS: atom_id res chain seq x y z
N MET A 1 -35.80 26.12 8.48
CA MET A 1 -35.73 25.22 7.30
C MET A 1 -34.30 25.33 6.78
N GLU A 2 -33.50 24.25 6.88
CA GLU A 2 -32.21 24.21 6.18
C GLU A 2 -32.47 23.90 4.70
N ALA A 3 -31.75 24.54 3.80
CA ALA A 3 -31.98 24.36 2.36
C ALA A 3 -31.55 22.96 1.89
N GLU A 4 -32.23 22.44 0.86
CA GLU A 4 -31.88 21.19 0.18
C GLU A 4 -30.62 21.39 -0.68
N GLY A 5 -29.46 21.44 -0.02
CA GLY A 5 -28.17 21.54 -0.70
C GLY A 5 -27.93 20.35 -1.62
N VAL A 6 -27.69 20.62 -2.90
CA VAL A 6 -27.25 19.61 -3.87
C VAL A 6 -25.72 19.53 -3.81
N SER A 7 -25.14 18.39 -4.18
CA SER A 7 -23.69 18.24 -4.21
C SER A 7 -23.28 17.32 -5.35
N ILE A 8 -22.24 17.72 -6.07
CA ILE A 8 -21.64 16.99 -7.20
C ILE A 8 -20.18 16.75 -6.83
N TRP A 9 -19.60 15.60 -7.22
CA TRP A 9 -18.21 15.28 -6.91
C TRP A 9 -17.59 14.33 -7.94
N PRO A 10 -16.25 14.23 -8.03
CA PRO A 10 -15.60 13.28 -8.91
C PRO A 10 -15.87 11.83 -8.49
N ARG A 11 -16.29 10.98 -9.43
CA ARG A 11 -16.23 9.52 -9.26
C ARG A 11 -14.77 9.11 -9.07
N MET A 12 -14.48 8.30 -8.07
CA MET A 12 -13.10 7.85 -7.80
C MET A 12 -12.59 6.88 -8.87
N GLU A 13 -13.46 5.99 -9.32
CA GLU A 13 -13.17 4.80 -10.13
C GLU A 13 -12.37 5.06 -11.44
N PRO A 14 -12.71 6.06 -12.29
CA PRO A 14 -11.94 6.32 -13.51
C PRO A 14 -10.49 6.75 -13.22
N PHE A 15 -10.25 7.44 -12.11
CA PHE A 15 -8.91 7.87 -11.72
C PHE A 15 -8.15 6.78 -10.95
N LEU A 16 -8.83 5.98 -10.13
CA LEU A 16 -8.25 4.85 -9.40
C LEU A 16 -7.69 3.78 -10.36
N LEU A 17 -8.52 3.36 -11.32
CA LEU A 17 -8.30 2.18 -12.16
C LEU A 17 -7.97 2.54 -13.61
N GLY A 18 -8.53 3.64 -14.11
CA GLY A 18 -8.50 4.01 -15.52
C GLY A 18 -7.35 4.92 -15.95
N ALA A 19 -6.96 5.88 -15.12
CA ALA A 19 -5.79 6.72 -15.37
C ALA A 19 -4.51 5.88 -15.19
N LEU A 20 -3.66 5.77 -16.21
CA LEU A 20 -2.39 5.07 -16.06
C LEU A 20 -1.43 5.87 -15.14
N GLN A 21 -0.65 5.17 -14.30
CA GLN A 21 0.29 5.79 -13.34
C GLN A 21 1.62 6.20 -14.00
N VAL A 22 1.53 6.76 -15.21
CA VAL A 22 2.61 7.29 -16.04
C VAL A 22 2.15 8.57 -16.72
N ALA A 23 3.07 9.40 -17.20
CA ALA A 23 2.70 10.56 -18.02
C ALA A 23 2.07 10.07 -19.35
N PRO A 24 0.98 10.69 -19.84
CA PRO A 24 0.38 10.30 -21.10
C PRO A 24 1.25 10.73 -22.28
N SER A 25 1.15 9.99 -23.39
CA SER A 25 1.75 10.42 -24.66
C SER A 25 1.26 11.83 -25.04
N SER A 26 2.18 12.67 -25.55
CA SER A 26 1.87 14.02 -26.07
C SER A 26 0.82 14.00 -27.19
N LYS A 27 0.66 12.85 -27.86
CA LYS A 27 -0.37 12.55 -28.87
C LYS A 27 -1.79 12.50 -28.30
N LEU A 28 -1.97 12.39 -26.98
CA LEU A 28 -3.25 12.45 -26.26
C LEU A 28 -3.56 13.83 -25.67
N SER A 29 -2.91 14.89 -26.16
CA SER A 29 -3.23 16.27 -25.76
C SER A 29 -4.59 16.73 -26.31
N LEU A 30 -5.21 17.71 -25.64
CA LEU A 30 -6.53 18.26 -25.97
C LEU A 30 -6.71 18.58 -27.47
N HIS A 31 -5.67 19.10 -28.13
CA HIS A 31 -5.69 19.40 -29.56
C HIS A 31 -5.98 18.16 -30.44
N TYR A 32 -5.37 17.02 -30.13
CA TYR A 32 -5.64 15.76 -30.83
C TYR A 32 -6.97 15.15 -30.42
N LEU A 33 -7.38 15.27 -29.16
CA LEU A 33 -8.68 14.77 -28.68
C LEU A 33 -9.86 15.56 -29.28
N ARG A 34 -9.75 16.89 -29.43
CA ARG A 34 -10.73 17.70 -30.19
C ARG A 34 -10.79 17.26 -31.66
N LYS A 35 -9.64 17.04 -32.32
CA LYS A 35 -9.58 16.53 -33.71
C LYS A 35 -10.20 15.14 -33.84
N MET A 36 -10.01 14.26 -32.87
CA MET A 36 -10.66 12.95 -32.80
C MET A 36 -12.18 13.09 -32.61
N ALA A 37 -12.64 13.94 -31.70
CA ALA A 37 -14.06 14.20 -31.47
C ALA A 37 -14.76 14.70 -32.74
N THR A 38 -14.15 15.64 -33.47
CA THR A 38 -14.65 16.07 -34.79
C THR A 38 -14.67 14.90 -35.76
N TYR A 39 -13.54 14.23 -35.98
CA TYR A 39 -13.40 13.15 -36.98
C TYR A 39 -14.44 12.04 -36.78
N VAL A 40 -14.60 11.58 -35.53
CA VAL A 40 -15.52 10.49 -35.18
C VAL A 40 -16.99 10.90 -35.32
N ARG A 41 -17.37 12.12 -34.90
CA ARG A 41 -18.74 12.65 -35.12
C ARG A 41 -19.06 12.91 -36.60
N THR A 42 -18.07 13.18 -37.44
CA THR A 42 -18.25 13.38 -38.90
C THR A 42 -18.17 12.09 -39.72
N ARG A 43 -18.01 10.93 -39.08
CA ARG A 43 -17.85 9.63 -39.75
C ARG A 43 -19.09 8.76 -39.52
N ASP A 44 -19.73 8.33 -40.61
CA ASP A 44 -20.88 7.43 -40.55
C ASP A 44 -20.57 6.16 -39.75
N GLY A 45 -21.54 5.73 -38.93
CA GLY A 45 -21.43 4.53 -38.09
C GLY A 45 -20.42 4.61 -36.93
N CYS A 46 -19.75 5.74 -36.72
CA CYS A 46 -18.71 5.89 -35.68
C CYS A 46 -19.16 6.69 -34.44
N PHE A 47 -20.41 7.16 -34.43
CA PHE A 47 -21.02 7.90 -33.32
C PHE A 47 -22.48 7.43 -33.16
N PRO A 48 -22.99 7.20 -31.93
CA PRO A 48 -22.34 7.42 -30.63
C PRO A 48 -21.29 6.35 -30.24
N GLY A 49 -21.29 5.18 -30.87
CA GLY A 49 -20.37 4.07 -30.55
C GLY A 49 -19.09 4.05 -31.40
N LEU A 50 -17.93 3.96 -30.74
CA LEU A 50 -16.62 3.81 -31.37
C LEU A 50 -16.15 2.35 -31.29
N GLY A 51 -16.14 1.64 -32.42
CA GLY A 51 -15.63 0.26 -32.51
C GLY A 51 -14.10 0.16 -32.46
N TRP A 52 -13.58 -0.95 -31.92
CA TRP A 52 -12.13 -1.23 -31.87
C TRP A 52 -11.40 -1.01 -33.20
N PRO A 53 -11.90 -1.44 -34.39
CA PRO A 53 -11.22 -1.22 -35.66
C PRO A 53 -11.03 0.27 -36.01
N MET A 54 -11.99 1.13 -35.66
CA MET A 54 -11.89 2.57 -35.88
C MET A 54 -10.95 3.23 -34.86
N TRP A 55 -10.99 2.81 -33.59
CA TRP A 55 -10.00 3.27 -32.61
C TRP A 55 -8.58 2.85 -33.01
N ARG A 56 -8.34 1.61 -33.42
CA ARG A 56 -7.06 1.12 -33.96
C ARG A 56 -6.59 1.96 -35.16
N HIS A 57 -7.47 2.31 -36.09
CA HIS A 57 -7.15 3.20 -37.21
C HIS A 57 -6.72 4.61 -36.75
N ILE A 58 -7.42 5.20 -35.78
CA ILE A 58 -7.11 6.52 -35.24
C ILE A 58 -5.81 6.48 -34.42
N ALA A 59 -5.70 5.56 -33.46
CA ALA A 59 -4.57 5.43 -32.57
C ALA A 59 -3.28 5.07 -33.30
N CYS A 60 -3.25 3.97 -34.05
CA CYS A 60 -2.05 3.51 -34.75
C CYS A 60 -1.78 4.35 -36.00
N GLY A 61 -2.82 4.66 -36.79
CA GLY A 61 -2.69 5.31 -38.11
C GLY A 61 -2.64 6.83 -38.11
N LYS A 62 -3.25 7.52 -37.13
CA LYS A 62 -3.27 9.01 -37.06
C LYS A 62 -2.47 9.55 -35.88
N LEU A 63 -2.55 8.92 -34.71
CA LEU A 63 -1.83 9.34 -33.50
C LEU A 63 -0.43 8.70 -33.38
N GLN A 64 -0.16 7.62 -34.14
CA GLN A 64 1.08 6.83 -34.11
C GLN A 64 1.37 6.20 -32.74
N LEU A 65 0.31 5.77 -32.04
CA LEU A 65 0.41 4.98 -30.81
C LEU A 65 0.71 3.51 -31.14
N PRO A 66 1.54 2.79 -30.36
CA PRO A 66 1.69 1.35 -30.48
C PRO A 66 0.35 0.62 -30.29
N GLU A 67 0.14 -0.47 -31.03
CA GLU A 67 -1.13 -1.20 -31.00
C GLU A 67 -1.47 -1.80 -29.63
N ASP A 68 -0.49 -2.38 -28.94
CA ASP A 68 -0.62 -2.87 -27.56
C ASP A 68 -1.03 -1.74 -26.58
N LEU A 69 -0.61 -0.49 -26.82
CA LEU A 69 -0.98 0.67 -26.00
C LEU A 69 -2.38 1.19 -26.37
N ALA A 70 -2.73 1.18 -27.67
CA ALA A 70 -4.07 1.50 -28.14
C ALA A 70 -5.11 0.51 -27.59
N TRP A 71 -4.79 -0.79 -27.63
CA TRP A 71 -5.57 -1.86 -27.03
C TRP A 71 -5.67 -1.68 -25.51
N LEU A 72 -4.54 -1.39 -24.82
CA LEU A 72 -4.55 -1.14 -23.39
C LEU A 72 -5.53 -0.03 -23.00
N TYR A 73 -5.56 1.11 -23.70
CA TYR A 73 -6.55 2.17 -23.40
C TYR A 73 -7.99 1.69 -23.60
N PHE A 74 -8.25 0.91 -24.65
CA PHE A 74 -9.58 0.37 -24.94
C PHE A 74 -10.04 -0.64 -23.87
N GLU A 75 -9.22 -1.66 -23.59
CA GLU A 75 -9.43 -2.68 -22.55
C GLU A 75 -9.51 -2.07 -21.14
N THR A 76 -8.78 -0.97 -20.88
CA THR A 76 -8.88 -0.25 -19.60
C THR A 76 -10.23 0.47 -19.46
N PHE A 77 -10.77 1.03 -20.53
CA PHE A 77 -12.10 1.62 -20.49
C PHE A 77 -13.18 0.56 -20.34
N ASP A 78 -13.06 -0.55 -21.08
CA ASP A 78 -13.95 -1.72 -21.01
C ASP A 78 -14.09 -2.25 -19.56
N LEU A 79 -12.98 -2.39 -18.84
CA LEU A 79 -12.98 -2.77 -17.42
C LEU A 79 -13.65 -1.76 -16.46
N LEU A 80 -13.81 -0.49 -16.85
CA LEU A 80 -14.59 0.53 -16.11
C LEU A 80 -16.09 0.46 -16.42
N VAL A 81 -16.49 -0.20 -17.51
CA VAL A 81 -17.90 -0.40 -17.85
C VAL A 81 -18.48 -1.48 -16.94
N GLY A 82 -19.71 -1.24 -16.49
CA GLY A 82 -20.42 -2.07 -15.51
C GLY A 82 -20.98 -3.38 -16.08
N HIS A 83 -20.16 -4.13 -16.80
CA HIS A 83 -20.48 -5.47 -17.29
C HIS A 83 -20.81 -6.43 -16.15
N THR A 84 -21.79 -7.31 -16.36
CA THR A 84 -22.18 -8.29 -15.35
C THR A 84 -21.13 -9.38 -15.19
N ALA A 85 -21.25 -10.22 -14.16
CA ALA A 85 -20.34 -11.33 -13.97
C ALA A 85 -20.47 -12.37 -15.09
N GLU A 86 -21.70 -12.60 -15.54
CA GLU A 86 -22.09 -13.51 -16.62
C GLU A 86 -21.50 -13.06 -17.96
N GLU A 87 -21.69 -11.77 -18.35
CA GLU A 87 -21.11 -11.20 -19.58
C GLU A 87 -19.58 -11.35 -19.64
N ARG A 88 -18.90 -11.18 -18.49
CA ARG A 88 -17.44 -11.32 -18.38
C ARG A 88 -16.99 -12.78 -18.51
N LEU A 89 -17.78 -13.73 -18.02
CA LEU A 89 -17.50 -15.17 -18.13
C LEU A 89 -17.77 -15.69 -19.55
N GLU A 90 -18.87 -15.30 -20.19
CA GLU A 90 -19.16 -15.60 -21.60
C GLU A 90 -18.03 -15.07 -22.52
N TRP A 91 -17.59 -13.83 -22.27
CA TRP A 91 -16.47 -13.25 -23.02
C TRP A 91 -15.15 -14.01 -22.80
N ALA A 92 -14.85 -14.41 -21.56
CA ALA A 92 -13.68 -15.24 -21.26
C ALA A 92 -13.75 -16.62 -21.93
N GLU A 93 -14.94 -17.24 -22.00
CA GLU A 93 -15.15 -18.49 -22.72
C GLU A 93 -14.87 -18.32 -24.22
N TYR A 94 -15.43 -17.29 -24.87
CA TYR A 94 -15.14 -17.01 -26.28
C TYR A 94 -13.65 -16.75 -26.56
N LEU A 95 -12.94 -16.07 -25.64
CA LEU A 95 -11.49 -15.90 -25.74
C LEU A 95 -10.73 -17.21 -25.53
N SER A 96 -11.20 -18.10 -24.65
CA SER A 96 -10.58 -19.42 -24.41
C SER A 96 -10.66 -20.36 -25.62
N GLN A 97 -11.71 -20.22 -26.45
CA GLN A 97 -11.92 -21.01 -27.67
C GLN A 97 -11.08 -20.51 -28.86
N CYS A 98 -10.53 -19.29 -28.82
CA CYS A 98 -9.74 -18.71 -29.91
C CYS A 98 -8.32 -19.32 -29.94
N SER A 99 -8.01 -20.11 -30.96
CA SER A 99 -6.73 -20.81 -31.09
C SER A 99 -5.64 -19.97 -31.79
N SER A 100 -6.02 -18.90 -32.47
CA SER A 100 -5.13 -18.04 -33.25
C SER A 100 -5.31 -16.55 -32.94
N LYS A 101 -4.26 -15.76 -33.19
CA LYS A 101 -4.33 -14.29 -33.10
C LYS A 101 -5.40 -13.70 -34.03
N SER A 102 -5.66 -14.31 -35.19
CA SER A 102 -6.66 -13.80 -36.14
C SER A 102 -8.08 -13.94 -35.61
N GLU A 103 -8.40 -15.03 -34.90
CA GLU A 103 -9.70 -15.21 -34.25
C GLU A 103 -9.86 -14.24 -33.08
N LEU A 104 -8.83 -14.08 -32.25
CA LEU A 104 -8.82 -13.07 -31.17
C LEU A 104 -9.07 -11.66 -31.70
N ASP A 105 -8.35 -11.24 -32.75
CA ASP A 105 -8.54 -9.92 -33.35
C ASP A 105 -9.90 -9.79 -34.07
N GLN A 106 -10.50 -10.89 -34.53
CA GLN A 106 -11.89 -10.92 -35.04
C GLN A 106 -12.91 -10.77 -33.90
N GLN A 107 -12.75 -11.42 -32.76
CA GLN A 107 -13.64 -11.20 -31.61
C GLN A 107 -13.53 -9.75 -31.11
N ARG A 108 -12.31 -9.24 -30.93
CA ARG A 108 -12.04 -7.84 -30.57
C ARG A 108 -12.69 -6.85 -31.52
N SER A 109 -12.82 -7.17 -32.81
CA SER A 109 -13.43 -6.28 -33.81
C SER A 109 -14.92 -5.98 -33.55
N LYS A 110 -15.60 -6.85 -32.77
CA LYS A 110 -17.01 -6.69 -32.37
C LYS A 110 -17.21 -5.66 -31.24
N LEU A 111 -16.18 -5.34 -30.47
CA LEU A 111 -16.29 -4.47 -29.30
C LEU A 111 -16.44 -3.00 -29.72
N SER A 112 -17.30 -2.26 -29.02
CA SER A 112 -17.48 -0.81 -29.21
C SER A 112 -17.78 -0.12 -27.89
N VAL A 113 -17.33 1.14 -27.77
CA VAL A 113 -17.42 1.95 -26.55
C VAL A 113 -18.15 3.27 -26.82
N ASP A 114 -18.77 3.88 -25.80
CA ASP A 114 -19.32 5.24 -25.91
C ASP A 114 -18.20 6.22 -26.27
N THR A 115 -18.36 6.91 -27.41
CA THR A 115 -17.33 7.82 -27.95
C THR A 115 -16.98 8.96 -27.00
N LEU A 116 -17.98 9.54 -26.32
CA LEU A 116 -17.80 10.71 -25.48
C LEU A 116 -17.16 10.32 -24.14
N GLN A 117 -17.63 9.24 -23.53
CA GLN A 117 -17.02 8.68 -22.34
C GLN A 117 -15.59 8.20 -22.63
N PHE A 118 -15.33 7.60 -23.78
CA PHE A 118 -13.97 7.20 -24.17
C PHE A 118 -13.04 8.41 -24.40
N LEU A 119 -13.53 9.49 -25.01
CA LEU A 119 -12.78 10.76 -25.13
C LEU A 119 -12.46 11.37 -23.75
N LEU A 120 -13.41 11.36 -22.81
CA LEU A 120 -13.19 11.80 -21.43
C LEU A 120 -12.18 10.88 -20.70
N PHE A 121 -12.24 9.57 -20.94
CA PHE A 121 -11.29 8.60 -20.40
C PHE A 121 -9.85 8.80 -20.93
N LEU A 122 -9.69 9.08 -22.23
CA LEU A 122 -8.40 9.44 -22.80
C LEU A 122 -7.89 10.79 -22.27
N TYR A 123 -8.81 11.71 -21.94
CA TYR A 123 -8.47 13.02 -21.37
C TYR A 123 -7.99 12.92 -19.91
N ILE A 124 -8.60 12.10 -19.04
CA ILE A 124 -8.14 11.98 -17.63
C ILE A 124 -6.74 11.38 -17.47
N GLN A 125 -6.17 10.77 -18.51
CA GLN A 125 -4.77 10.34 -18.54
C GLN A 125 -3.81 11.53 -18.29
N GLN A 126 -4.25 12.77 -18.54
CA GLN A 126 -3.52 14.00 -18.20
C GLN A 126 -3.31 14.20 -16.68
N LEU A 127 -3.98 13.45 -15.80
CA LEU A 127 -3.80 13.51 -14.33
C LEU A 127 -2.31 13.40 -13.93
N ASN A 128 -1.59 12.43 -14.48
CA ASN A 128 -0.20 12.14 -14.13
C ASN A 128 0.82 12.87 -15.00
N ARG A 129 0.38 13.84 -15.81
CA ARG A 129 1.29 14.75 -16.52
C ARG A 129 2.01 15.67 -15.53
N VAL A 130 3.32 15.85 -15.74
CA VAL A 130 4.13 16.82 -15.00
C VAL A 130 3.78 18.23 -15.48
N SER A 131 3.40 19.11 -14.56
CA SER A 131 3.08 20.52 -14.84
C SER A 131 3.99 21.43 -14.03
N LEU A 132 4.84 22.20 -14.73
CA LEU A 132 5.76 23.15 -14.10
C LEU A 132 5.05 24.28 -13.33
N ARG A 133 3.75 24.51 -13.59
CA ARG A 133 2.94 25.49 -12.85
C ARG A 133 2.58 25.02 -11.44
N THR A 134 2.49 23.71 -11.21
CA THR A 134 2.16 23.16 -9.88
C THR A 134 3.34 23.27 -8.91
N SER A 135 4.57 23.39 -9.42
CA SER A 135 5.80 23.65 -8.64
C SER A 135 6.00 25.12 -8.23
N LEU A 136 4.98 25.98 -8.37
CA LEU A 136 5.06 27.42 -8.05
C LEU A 136 4.03 27.86 -6.99
N ILE A 137 3.32 26.92 -6.37
CA ILE A 137 2.33 27.19 -5.31
C ILE A 137 2.67 26.29 -4.11
N GLY A 138 3.77 26.63 -3.44
CA GLY A 138 4.41 25.84 -2.37
C GLY A 138 5.81 25.38 -2.76
N GLU A 139 6.75 25.44 -1.81
CA GLU A 139 8.21 25.33 -1.97
C GLU A 139 8.86 26.54 -2.69
N GLU A 140 10.16 26.76 -2.46
CA GLU A 140 10.83 28.07 -2.63
C GLU A 140 11.36 28.37 -4.04
N TRP A 141 11.63 29.66 -4.30
CA TRP A 141 12.33 30.12 -5.50
C TRP A 141 13.74 29.53 -5.59
N PRO A 142 14.19 29.08 -6.79
CA PRO A 142 15.53 28.52 -6.96
C PRO A 142 16.61 29.60 -6.84
N SER A 143 17.35 29.59 -5.72
CA SER A 143 18.52 30.46 -5.52
C SER A 143 19.65 30.16 -6.52
N HIS A 144 20.43 31.18 -6.86
CA HIS A 144 21.31 31.17 -8.03
C HIS A 144 22.53 30.23 -7.95
N ARG A 145 22.84 29.62 -9.11
CA ARG A 145 24.13 29.03 -9.54
C ARG A 145 24.67 27.80 -8.77
N THR A 146 24.28 26.61 -9.22
CA THR A 146 25.24 25.67 -9.88
C THR A 146 24.53 24.59 -10.67
N ARG A 147 25.08 24.29 -11.87
CA ARG A 147 24.83 23.15 -12.78
C ARG A 147 23.37 22.87 -13.20
N SER A 148 23.16 22.70 -14.51
CA SER A 148 21.89 22.21 -15.07
C SER A 148 21.64 20.75 -14.67
N PRO A 149 20.41 20.37 -14.26
CA PRO A 149 20.07 18.98 -13.96
C PRO A 149 20.02 18.13 -15.23
N SER A 150 20.43 16.88 -15.12
CA SER A 150 20.24 15.84 -16.14
C SER A 150 18.75 15.51 -16.34
N PRO A 151 18.36 14.87 -17.46
CA PRO A 151 16.98 14.43 -17.67
C PRO A 151 16.46 13.50 -16.56
N SER A 152 17.29 12.55 -16.11
CA SER A 152 16.98 11.57 -15.06
C SER A 152 16.48 12.21 -13.75
N ASP A 153 17.10 13.32 -13.35
CA ASP A 153 16.86 13.95 -12.05
C ASP A 153 15.53 14.69 -12.00
N ARG A 154 14.95 15.00 -13.18
CA ARG A 154 13.61 15.58 -13.32
C ARG A 154 12.51 14.52 -13.23
N GLU A 155 12.78 13.29 -13.66
CA GLU A 155 11.84 12.16 -13.60
C GLU A 155 11.76 11.59 -12.17
N ALA A 156 12.91 11.40 -11.52
CA ALA A 156 12.97 10.85 -10.15
C ALA A 156 12.32 11.76 -9.09
N LYS A 157 12.32 13.09 -9.29
CA LYS A 157 11.75 14.06 -8.33
C LYS A 157 10.27 14.36 -8.55
N THR A 158 9.67 13.95 -9.67
CA THR A 158 8.27 14.27 -10.01
C THR A 158 7.29 13.11 -9.78
N SER A 159 7.78 11.91 -9.44
CA SER A 159 6.98 10.68 -9.28
C SER A 159 6.50 10.35 -7.85
N SER A 160 6.83 11.17 -6.85
CA SER A 160 6.73 10.79 -5.42
C SER A 160 5.32 10.73 -4.81
N GLN A 161 4.29 11.15 -5.55
CA GLN A 161 2.88 11.09 -5.13
C GLN A 161 1.99 10.45 -6.21
N ASN A 162 1.43 9.28 -5.89
CA ASN A 162 0.49 8.55 -6.75
C ASN A 162 -0.90 9.20 -6.68
N LYS A 163 -1.17 10.12 -7.61
CA LYS A 163 -2.39 10.95 -7.64
C LYS A 163 -3.68 10.14 -7.75
N ASN A 164 -3.65 8.97 -8.39
CA ASN A 164 -4.79 8.07 -8.59
C ASN A 164 -5.49 7.65 -7.29
N TRP A 165 -4.77 7.67 -6.16
CA TRP A 165 -5.30 7.28 -4.86
C TRP A 165 -5.31 8.46 -3.87
N ASP A 166 -5.62 9.65 -4.39
CA ASP A 166 -5.84 10.89 -3.65
C ASP A 166 -7.11 11.59 -4.17
N ASP A 167 -8.16 11.61 -3.34
CA ASP A 167 -9.45 12.22 -3.67
C ASP A 167 -9.39 13.76 -3.81
N GLN A 168 -8.42 14.42 -3.15
CA GLN A 168 -8.17 15.85 -3.33
C GLN A 168 -7.44 16.12 -4.65
N ALA A 169 -6.54 15.24 -5.10
CA ALA A 169 -5.92 15.34 -6.41
C ALA A 169 -6.96 15.21 -7.54
N HIS A 170 -7.92 14.28 -7.41
CA HIS A 170 -9.02 14.12 -8.36
C HIS A 170 -9.91 15.37 -8.43
N LEU A 171 -10.32 15.93 -7.27
CA LEU A 171 -11.08 17.17 -7.20
C LEU A 171 -10.34 18.33 -7.88
N SER A 172 -9.06 18.52 -7.53
CA SER A 172 -8.24 19.61 -8.04
C SER A 172 -8.01 19.48 -9.55
N PHE A 173 -7.84 18.25 -10.07
CA PHE A 173 -7.76 17.98 -11.50
C PHE A 173 -9.08 18.35 -12.21
N VAL A 174 -10.23 17.87 -11.73
CA VAL A 174 -11.53 18.18 -12.33
C VAL A 174 -11.80 19.69 -12.31
N GLN A 175 -11.63 20.35 -11.16
CA GLN A 175 -11.83 21.81 -11.03
C GLN A 175 -10.98 22.61 -12.03
N SER A 176 -9.71 22.22 -12.22
CA SER A 176 -8.79 22.92 -13.12
C SER A 176 -9.10 22.72 -14.61
N HIS A 177 -9.67 21.57 -14.98
CA HIS A 177 -9.85 21.17 -16.38
C HIS A 177 -11.31 21.11 -16.84
N LEU A 178 -12.27 21.48 -15.99
CA LEU A 178 -13.70 21.36 -16.28
C LEU A 178 -14.15 22.10 -17.55
N GLY A 179 -13.50 23.24 -17.88
CA GLY A 179 -13.72 23.94 -19.14
C GLY A 179 -13.31 23.09 -20.35
N GLU A 180 -12.08 22.58 -20.36
CA GLU A 180 -11.55 21.72 -21.44
C GLU A 180 -12.36 20.41 -21.59
N ILE A 181 -12.83 19.85 -20.46
CA ILE A 181 -13.74 18.70 -20.41
C ILE A 181 -15.09 19.00 -21.07
N LEU A 182 -15.71 20.15 -20.78
CA LEU A 182 -16.97 20.54 -21.41
C LEU A 182 -16.78 20.90 -22.90
N GLU A 183 -15.67 21.52 -23.28
CA GLU A 183 -15.37 21.84 -24.69
C GLU A 183 -15.21 20.58 -25.57
N LEU A 184 -14.74 19.45 -25.04
CA LEU A 184 -14.75 18.16 -25.76
C LEU A 184 -16.18 17.65 -26.03
N LEU A 185 -17.16 18.08 -25.23
CA LEU A 185 -18.56 17.71 -25.34
C LEU A 185 -19.40 18.69 -26.18
N VAL A 186 -18.84 19.83 -26.59
CA VAL A 186 -19.46 20.77 -27.54
C VAL A 186 -19.45 20.16 -28.95
N GLU A 187 -20.52 20.40 -29.71
CA GLU A 187 -20.63 19.91 -31.09
C GLU A 187 -19.68 20.64 -32.05
N PRO A 188 -19.06 19.95 -33.04
CA PRO A 188 -17.97 20.52 -33.83
C PRO A 188 -18.31 21.81 -34.58
N GLY A 189 -19.57 21.96 -35.02
CA GLY A 189 -20.06 23.15 -35.73
C GLY A 189 -20.20 24.40 -34.88
N GLN A 190 -20.02 24.30 -33.55
CA GLN A 190 -20.07 25.45 -32.63
C GLN A 190 -18.68 25.90 -32.14
N LEU A 191 -17.60 25.26 -32.61
CA LEU A 191 -16.23 25.62 -32.25
C LEU A 191 -15.64 26.56 -33.31
N SER A 192 -14.79 27.50 -32.86
CA SER A 192 -14.00 28.34 -33.75
C SER A 192 -12.98 27.51 -34.55
N GLN A 193 -12.37 28.10 -35.60
CA GLN A 193 -11.23 27.49 -36.29
C GLN A 193 -10.00 27.25 -35.37
N SER A 194 -9.88 27.99 -34.27
CA SER A 194 -8.90 27.76 -33.20
C SER A 194 -9.31 26.66 -32.19
N GLY A 195 -10.50 26.08 -32.34
CA GLY A 195 -11.05 25.04 -31.48
C GLY A 195 -11.50 25.54 -30.10
N GLN A 196 -11.81 26.82 -29.96
CA GLN A 196 -12.39 27.42 -28.75
C GLN A 196 -13.91 27.47 -28.89
N ALA A 197 -14.63 27.38 -27.78
CA ALA A 197 -16.08 27.57 -27.79
C ALA A 197 -16.48 29.01 -28.20
N LEU A 198 -17.52 29.13 -29.03
CA LEU A 198 -18.21 30.39 -29.28
C LEU A 198 -19.03 30.81 -28.04
N ARG A 199 -19.33 32.11 -27.90
CA ARG A 199 -19.96 32.67 -26.68
C ARG A 199 -21.30 32.01 -26.33
N ASP A 200 -22.06 31.60 -27.33
CA ASP A 200 -23.42 31.08 -27.18
C ASP A 200 -23.51 29.53 -27.23
N CYS A 201 -22.37 28.84 -27.14
CA CYS A 201 -22.27 27.39 -27.22
C CYS A 201 -23.27 26.63 -26.32
N GLN A 202 -23.89 25.61 -26.90
CA GLN A 202 -24.87 24.73 -26.29
C GLN A 202 -24.34 23.29 -26.27
N ILE A 203 -24.35 22.66 -25.09
CA ILE A 203 -24.09 21.22 -24.95
C ILE A 203 -25.45 20.49 -24.88
N SER A 204 -25.59 19.40 -25.63
CA SER A 204 -26.80 18.58 -25.64
C SER A 204 -26.93 17.75 -24.35
N LEU A 205 -28.16 17.41 -23.95
CA LEU A 205 -28.40 16.53 -22.80
C LEU A 205 -27.71 15.17 -22.95
N GLU A 206 -27.60 14.65 -24.18
CA GLU A 206 -26.89 13.39 -24.45
C GLU A 206 -25.40 13.52 -24.17
N ALA A 207 -24.76 14.60 -24.64
CA ALA A 207 -23.36 14.87 -24.32
C ALA A 207 -23.14 15.07 -22.80
N VAL A 208 -24.09 15.72 -22.09
CA VAL A 208 -24.05 15.84 -20.61
C VAL A 208 -24.21 14.49 -19.90
N ARG A 209 -24.82 13.45 -20.51
CA ARG A 209 -24.86 12.09 -19.89
C ARG A 209 -23.45 11.49 -19.76
N SER A 210 -22.55 11.75 -20.71
CA SER A 210 -21.18 11.22 -20.68
C SER A 210 -20.36 11.69 -19.48
N LEU A 211 -20.68 12.85 -18.90
CA LEU A 211 -20.10 13.31 -17.64
C LEU A 211 -20.35 12.35 -16.47
N GLY A 212 -21.34 11.45 -16.57
CA GLY A 212 -21.59 10.37 -15.61
C GLY A 212 -20.44 9.35 -15.48
N LEU A 213 -19.48 9.34 -16.42
CA LEU A 213 -18.20 8.65 -16.23
C LEU A 213 -17.40 9.29 -15.09
N LEU A 214 -17.25 10.62 -15.11
CA LEU A 214 -16.32 11.36 -14.25
C LEU A 214 -16.97 11.95 -12.99
N LEU A 215 -18.27 12.25 -13.04
CA LEU A 215 -19.01 12.98 -12.02
C LEU A 215 -20.27 12.22 -11.59
N GLU A 216 -20.52 12.23 -10.30
CA GLU A 216 -21.76 11.77 -9.68
C GLU A 216 -22.22 12.82 -8.65
N GLY A 217 -23.45 12.71 -8.13
CA GLY A 217 -23.93 13.65 -7.13
C GLY A 217 -25.14 13.14 -6.37
N SER A 218 -25.68 13.97 -5.47
CA SER A 218 -26.87 13.65 -4.68
C SER A 218 -27.61 14.88 -4.19
N LEU A 219 -28.86 14.69 -3.76
CA LEU A 219 -29.82 15.75 -3.38
C LEU A 219 -30.05 15.73 -1.86
N GLY A 220 -29.58 16.76 -1.16
CA GLY A 220 -29.78 16.90 0.29
C GLY A 220 -29.12 15.80 1.13
N ARG A 221 -29.71 15.50 2.29
CA ARG A 221 -29.19 14.47 3.22
C ARG A 221 -29.47 13.01 2.77
N ALA A 222 -30.27 12.81 1.72
CA ALA A 222 -30.61 11.50 1.20
C ALA A 222 -29.47 10.95 0.34
N ARG A 223 -28.69 9.98 0.86
CA ARG A 223 -27.48 9.41 0.20
C ARG A 223 -27.73 8.60 -1.08
N ALA A 224 -28.85 8.83 -1.78
CA ALA A 224 -29.11 8.26 -3.10
C ALA A 224 -28.24 8.98 -4.13
N VAL A 225 -27.14 8.36 -4.54
CA VAL A 225 -26.28 8.87 -5.61
C VAL A 225 -27.02 8.77 -6.95
N GLN A 226 -26.94 9.82 -7.75
CA GLN A 226 -27.58 9.93 -9.06
C GLN A 226 -26.59 10.42 -10.13
N PRO A 227 -26.74 10.01 -11.40
CA PRO A 227 -26.00 10.59 -12.51
C PRO A 227 -26.27 12.10 -12.63
N VAL A 228 -25.20 12.88 -12.84
CA VAL A 228 -25.27 14.36 -12.82
C VAL A 228 -26.29 14.94 -13.81
N HIS A 229 -26.49 14.31 -14.98
CA HIS A 229 -27.52 14.73 -15.94
C HIS A 229 -28.96 14.72 -15.37
N ARG A 230 -29.27 13.86 -14.38
CA ARG A 230 -30.59 13.83 -13.70
C ARG A 230 -30.74 14.90 -12.62
N LEU A 231 -29.62 15.41 -12.10
CA LEU A 231 -29.58 16.50 -11.13
C LEU A 231 -29.68 17.85 -11.86
N LEU A 232 -28.91 18.03 -12.94
CA LEU A 232 -28.93 19.23 -13.79
C LEU A 232 -30.26 19.47 -14.52
N THR A 233 -31.12 18.46 -14.64
CA THR A 233 -32.45 18.57 -15.29
C THR A 233 -33.60 18.76 -14.30
N LYS A 234 -33.33 18.99 -13.00
CA LYS A 234 -34.36 19.10 -11.95
C LYS A 234 -34.03 20.16 -10.89
N GLY A 235 -35.09 20.75 -10.32
CA GLY A 235 -35.00 21.61 -9.14
C GLY A 235 -34.08 22.82 -9.32
N LEU A 236 -33.38 23.21 -8.25
CA LEU A 236 -32.53 24.41 -8.23
C LEU A 236 -31.35 24.34 -9.21
N LEU A 237 -30.80 23.15 -9.50
CA LEU A 237 -29.72 23.03 -10.48
C LEU A 237 -30.20 23.27 -11.92
N GLN A 238 -31.47 23.01 -12.22
CA GLN A 238 -32.02 23.23 -13.55
C GLN A 238 -31.97 24.72 -13.94
N THR A 239 -32.27 25.62 -13.00
CA THR A 239 -32.21 27.07 -13.23
C THR A 239 -30.78 27.60 -13.18
N GLN A 240 -29.91 27.03 -12.34
CA GLN A 240 -28.48 27.40 -12.32
C GLN A 240 -27.71 26.96 -13.58
N ALA A 241 -28.03 25.78 -14.13
CA ALA A 241 -27.39 25.22 -15.32
C ALA A 241 -27.98 25.73 -16.65
N GLY A 242 -29.12 26.43 -16.60
CA GLY A 242 -29.80 26.97 -17.79
C GLY A 242 -30.46 25.92 -18.68
N TYR A 243 -30.95 24.80 -18.13
CA TYR A 243 -31.48 23.71 -18.93
C TYR A 243 -32.73 24.11 -19.72
N SER A 244 -32.61 24.12 -21.05
CA SER A 244 -33.73 24.30 -21.98
C SER A 244 -34.41 22.97 -22.26
N ALA A 245 -35.66 22.84 -21.80
CA ALA A 245 -36.51 21.69 -22.10
C ALA A 245 -36.98 21.64 -23.57
N LEU A 246 -36.88 22.75 -24.32
CA LEU A 246 -37.31 22.85 -25.73
C LEU A 246 -36.20 22.39 -26.70
N SER A 247 -34.94 22.72 -26.40
CA SER A 247 -33.78 22.33 -27.22
C SER A 247 -32.99 21.15 -26.64
N HIS A 248 -33.43 20.63 -25.48
CA HIS A 248 -32.72 19.62 -24.68
C HIS A 248 -31.23 19.95 -24.48
N SER A 249 -30.91 21.22 -24.24
CA SER A 249 -29.53 21.74 -24.20
C SER A 249 -29.25 22.62 -22.98
N PHE A 250 -27.96 22.85 -22.73
CA PHE A 250 -27.43 23.70 -21.68
C PHE A 250 -26.46 24.74 -22.28
N PRO A 251 -26.58 26.03 -21.94
CA PRO A 251 -25.57 27.04 -22.26
C PRO A 251 -24.25 26.72 -21.56
N LEU A 252 -23.16 26.59 -22.33
CA LEU A 252 -21.84 26.16 -21.85
C LEU A 252 -21.37 26.91 -20.61
N HIS A 253 -21.47 28.24 -20.62
CA HIS A 253 -21.02 29.09 -19.51
C HIS A 253 -21.86 28.92 -18.24
N GLN A 254 -23.19 28.73 -18.38
CA GLN A 254 -24.08 28.51 -17.23
C GLN A 254 -23.85 27.13 -16.63
N LEU A 255 -23.71 26.09 -17.47
CA LEU A 255 -23.36 24.74 -17.04
C LEU A 255 -21.99 24.70 -16.35
N LEU A 256 -20.96 25.35 -16.91
CA LEU A 256 -19.64 25.44 -16.29
C LEU A 256 -19.70 26.10 -14.91
N SER A 257 -20.36 27.27 -14.81
CA SER A 257 -20.48 27.99 -13.53
C SER A 257 -21.27 27.20 -12.49
N CYS A 258 -22.39 26.59 -12.90
CA CYS A 258 -23.21 25.73 -12.05
C CYS A 258 -22.42 24.52 -11.50
N LEU A 259 -21.68 23.83 -12.37
CA LEU A 259 -20.83 22.72 -11.94
C LEU A 259 -19.69 23.18 -11.03
N GLN A 260 -19.00 24.29 -11.34
CA GLN A 260 -17.92 24.84 -10.50
C GLN A 260 -18.41 25.22 -9.09
N GLN A 261 -19.61 25.79 -8.96
CA GLN A 261 -20.20 26.18 -7.68
C GLN A 261 -20.64 24.98 -6.82
N ASN A 262 -21.03 23.86 -7.43
CA ASN A 262 -21.60 22.70 -6.74
C ASN A 262 -20.61 21.51 -6.60
N LEU A 263 -19.37 21.63 -7.07
CA LEU A 263 -18.36 20.57 -7.09
C LEU A 263 -17.55 20.48 -5.79
N ILE A 264 -17.76 19.41 -5.04
CA ILE A 264 -17.12 19.13 -3.74
C ILE A 264 -16.21 17.89 -3.77
N LEU A 265 -15.46 17.68 -2.68
CA LEU A 265 -14.69 16.46 -2.45
C LEU A 265 -15.61 15.25 -2.28
N ASN A 266 -15.25 14.09 -2.85
CA ASN A 266 -16.07 12.88 -2.81
C ASN A 266 -16.38 12.45 -1.36
N PRO A 267 -17.66 12.42 -0.92
CA PRO A 267 -18.07 12.12 0.45
C PRO A 267 -17.90 10.64 0.85
N PHE A 268 -17.56 9.77 -0.11
CA PHE A 268 -17.20 8.37 0.09
C PHE A 268 -15.71 8.09 -0.15
N GLY A 269 -14.94 9.10 -0.54
CA GLY A 269 -13.51 9.03 -0.84
C GLY A 269 -12.58 8.68 0.33
N ILE A 270 -11.28 8.62 0.07
CA ILE A 270 -10.24 8.18 1.02
C ILE A 270 -10.16 9.15 2.22
N THR A 271 -10.22 10.46 1.96
CA THR A 271 -10.17 11.52 2.96
C THR A 271 -11.49 11.62 3.76
N ALA A 272 -12.61 11.17 3.18
CA ALA A 272 -13.86 10.97 3.93
C ALA A 272 -13.79 9.70 4.81
N CYS A 273 -13.29 8.58 4.27
CA CYS A 273 -13.10 7.33 5.00
C CYS A 273 -12.15 7.49 6.21
N LEU A 274 -11.09 8.29 6.08
CA LEU A 274 -10.17 8.63 7.17
C LEU A 274 -10.81 9.50 8.28
N ARG A 275 -11.64 10.48 7.91
CA ARG A 275 -12.28 11.41 8.86
C ARG A 275 -13.47 10.79 9.57
N SER A 276 -14.43 10.24 8.82
CA SER A 276 -15.74 9.79 9.31
C SER A 276 -16.05 8.31 9.07
N GLY A 277 -15.14 7.54 8.46
CA GLY A 277 -15.30 6.09 8.35
C GLY A 277 -15.23 5.39 9.71
N LYS A 278 -15.87 4.22 9.83
CA LYS A 278 -15.85 3.45 11.07
C LYS A 278 -14.45 2.86 11.26
N LYS A 279 -13.70 3.44 12.20
CA LYS A 279 -12.39 2.94 12.64
C LYS A 279 -12.57 1.58 13.30
N LEU A 280 -11.84 0.58 12.84
CA LEU A 280 -11.83 -0.76 13.39
C LEU A 280 -10.52 -0.97 14.15
N ALA A 281 -10.62 -1.17 15.45
CA ALA A 281 -9.54 -1.77 16.22
C ALA A 281 -9.57 -3.28 15.99
N TRP A 282 -8.84 -3.76 14.98
CA TRP A 282 -8.48 -5.17 14.90
C TRP A 282 -7.39 -5.43 15.93
N ALA A 283 -7.81 -5.86 17.10
CA ALA A 283 -6.96 -6.14 18.25
C ALA A 283 -6.94 -7.65 18.50
N GLN A 284 -5.79 -8.27 18.25
CA GLN A 284 -5.36 -9.45 18.97
C GLN A 284 -4.53 -8.91 20.16
N GLN A 285 -4.91 -9.25 21.40
CA GLN A 285 -4.19 -8.76 22.57
C GLN A 285 -2.85 -9.48 22.70
N VAL A 286 -1.77 -8.81 22.30
CA VAL A 286 -0.40 -9.14 22.71
C VAL A 286 0.12 -7.97 23.52
N GLU A 287 0.69 -8.23 24.70
CA GLU A 287 1.20 -7.20 25.60
C GLU A 287 2.53 -6.61 25.06
N GLY A 288 2.84 -5.36 25.41
CA GLY A 288 4.09 -4.71 25.00
C GLY A 288 3.99 -3.78 23.77
N ALA A 289 3.25 -2.69 23.90
CA ALA A 289 3.48 -1.42 23.19
C ALA A 289 3.73 -1.45 21.65
N MET A 290 2.86 -2.09 20.86
CA MET A 290 2.84 -1.90 19.40
C MET A 290 1.81 -0.87 18.91
N LYS A 291 2.14 -0.17 17.83
CA LYS A 291 1.27 0.83 17.18
C LYS A 291 0.04 0.13 16.59
N ARG A 292 -1.16 0.45 17.12
CA ARG A 292 -2.43 -0.11 16.63
C ARG A 292 -2.59 0.13 15.13
N ALA A 293 -2.83 -0.94 14.37
CA ALA A 293 -3.18 -0.87 12.96
C ALA A 293 -4.40 0.05 12.74
N LYS A 294 -4.32 0.94 11.75
CA LYS A 294 -5.35 1.93 11.45
C LYS A 294 -6.20 1.43 10.29
N ILE A 295 -7.25 0.66 10.62
CA ILE A 295 -8.27 0.25 9.66
C ILE A 295 -9.47 1.20 9.75
N ALA A 296 -9.89 1.75 8.61
CA ALA A 296 -11.08 2.58 8.48
C ALA A 296 -11.94 2.08 7.31
N ARG A 297 -13.26 2.10 7.45
CA ARG A 297 -14.18 1.69 6.37
C ARG A 297 -15.43 2.55 6.26
N ASN A 298 -15.87 2.76 5.02
CA ASN A 298 -17.15 3.42 4.71
C ASN A 298 -18.29 2.39 4.41
N THR A 299 -18.00 1.08 4.40
CA THR A 299 -18.89 0.01 3.85
C THR A 299 -20.19 -0.27 4.62
N HIS A 300 -20.62 0.67 5.46
CA HIS A 300 -21.89 0.69 6.20
C HIS A 300 -22.72 1.95 5.90
N THR A 301 -22.18 2.88 5.10
CA THR A 301 -22.77 4.18 4.77
C THR A 301 -22.62 4.58 3.30
N ALA A 302 -21.67 3.98 2.59
CA ALA A 302 -21.46 4.18 1.16
C ALA A 302 -22.36 3.27 0.31
N PRO A 303 -22.84 3.75 -0.86
CA PRO A 303 -23.58 2.93 -1.81
C PRO A 303 -22.69 1.86 -2.48
N PRO A 304 -23.27 0.93 -3.26
CA PRO A 304 -22.52 0.08 -4.20
C PRO A 304 -21.54 0.89 -5.07
N GLY A 305 -20.44 0.27 -5.49
CA GLY A 305 -19.33 0.93 -6.19
C GLY A 305 -18.45 1.82 -5.29
N SER A 306 -19.06 2.63 -4.43
CA SER A 306 -18.37 3.55 -3.49
C SER A 306 -17.84 2.90 -2.20
N LYS A 307 -18.03 1.58 -2.02
CA LYS A 307 -17.48 0.83 -0.88
C LYS A 307 -15.95 0.93 -0.83
N MET A 308 -15.40 1.26 0.34
CA MET A 308 -13.97 1.44 0.57
C MET A 308 -13.53 0.96 1.95
N VAL A 309 -12.36 0.30 1.99
CA VAL A 309 -11.62 -0.05 3.22
C VAL A 309 -10.17 0.41 3.07
N LEU A 310 -9.70 1.21 4.02
CA LEU A 310 -8.30 1.60 4.15
C LEU A 310 -7.68 0.83 5.32
N MET A 311 -6.58 0.13 5.05
CA MET A 311 -5.74 -0.53 6.03
C MET A 311 -4.36 0.14 6.01
N SER A 312 -3.91 0.69 7.14
CA SER A 312 -2.62 1.37 7.18
C SER A 312 -1.88 1.16 8.49
N GLN A 313 -0.54 1.10 8.41
CA GLN A 313 0.35 0.89 9.55
C GLN A 313 0.10 -0.44 10.29
N VAL A 314 -0.16 -1.51 9.52
CA VAL A 314 -0.12 -2.89 10.03
C VAL A 314 1.35 -3.29 10.16
N PHE A 315 1.74 -3.80 11.33
CA PHE A 315 3.13 -4.15 11.64
C PHE A 315 3.21 -5.42 12.48
N LYS A 316 4.03 -6.40 12.08
CA LYS A 316 4.24 -7.68 12.79
C LYS A 316 2.93 -8.35 13.22
N GLN A 317 1.99 -8.41 12.28
CA GLN A 317 0.61 -8.84 12.51
C GLN A 317 0.08 -9.66 11.33
N THR A 318 -0.67 -10.70 11.66
CA THR A 318 -1.46 -11.50 10.73
C THR A 318 -2.91 -11.02 10.76
N LEU A 319 -3.46 -10.67 9.59
CA LEU A 319 -4.82 -10.16 9.41
C LEU A 319 -5.58 -11.04 8.42
N ALA A 320 -6.47 -11.89 8.93
CA ALA A 320 -7.35 -12.71 8.11
C ALA A 320 -8.80 -12.19 8.14
N LYS A 321 -9.41 -12.01 6.97
CA LYS A 321 -10.81 -11.58 6.88
C LYS A 321 -11.56 -12.12 5.64
N THR A 322 -12.41 -13.10 5.89
CA THR A 322 -13.62 -13.40 5.10
C THR A 322 -14.79 -12.56 5.63
N SER A 323 -15.54 -11.84 4.79
CA SER A 323 -16.89 -11.30 5.09
C SER A 323 -17.50 -10.56 3.91
N ASP A 324 -18.79 -10.80 3.67
CA ASP A 324 -19.74 -10.06 2.81
C ASP A 324 -19.68 -8.52 2.92
N LYS A 325 -19.18 -7.99 4.05
CA LYS A 325 -18.95 -6.55 4.28
C LYS A 325 -17.73 -5.99 3.54
N LEU A 326 -16.96 -6.85 2.87
CA LEU A 326 -15.90 -6.54 1.91
C LEU A 326 -16.36 -6.70 0.45
N ASN A 327 -17.49 -7.38 0.18
CA ASN A 327 -17.89 -7.75 -1.18
C ASN A 327 -18.10 -6.51 -2.06
N GLY A 328 -17.36 -6.43 -3.16
CA GLY A 328 -17.35 -5.28 -4.06
C GLY A 328 -16.82 -3.99 -3.41
N ALA A 329 -15.89 -4.09 -2.46
CA ALA A 329 -15.18 -2.94 -1.89
C ALA A 329 -13.82 -2.69 -2.55
N ASN A 330 -13.44 -1.41 -2.63
CA ASN A 330 -12.12 -0.95 -3.03
C ASN A 330 -11.21 -0.94 -1.79
N ILE A 331 -10.09 -1.66 -1.84
CA ILE A 331 -9.16 -1.80 -0.70
C ILE A 331 -7.88 -0.98 -0.95
N LYS A 332 -7.44 -0.19 0.02
CA LYS A 332 -6.11 0.45 0.03
C LYS A 332 -5.31 -0.07 1.23
N ILE A 333 -4.19 -0.73 0.97
CA ILE A 333 -3.21 -1.22 1.95
C ILE A 333 -2.00 -0.28 1.87
N HIS A 334 -1.65 0.43 2.95
CA HIS A 334 -0.70 1.54 2.89
C HIS A 334 0.27 1.58 4.08
N ARG A 335 1.58 1.54 3.81
CA ARG A 335 2.65 1.49 4.83
C ARG A 335 2.47 0.35 5.83
N CYS A 336 2.28 -0.86 5.32
CA CYS A 336 2.31 -2.10 6.12
C CYS A 336 3.69 -2.76 6.00
N SER A 337 4.17 -3.40 7.06
CA SER A 337 5.51 -4.01 7.09
C SER A 337 5.57 -5.23 8.02
N ASP A 338 6.33 -6.26 7.68
CA ASP A 338 6.40 -7.52 8.43
C ASP A 338 5.01 -8.16 8.66
N ALA A 339 4.09 -8.07 7.67
CA ALA A 339 2.67 -8.38 7.86
C ALA A 339 2.18 -9.48 6.90
N PHE A 340 1.24 -10.30 7.39
CA PHE A 340 0.56 -11.33 6.59
C PHE A 340 -0.92 -10.95 6.49
N ILE A 341 -1.45 -10.75 5.28
CA ILE A 341 -2.78 -10.18 5.06
C ILE A 341 -3.57 -11.08 4.11
N TYR A 342 -4.69 -11.65 4.57
CA TYR A 342 -5.53 -12.59 3.83
C TYR A 342 -6.96 -12.03 3.70
N LEU A 343 -7.32 -11.53 2.52
CA LEU A 343 -8.62 -10.90 2.24
C LEU A 343 -9.46 -11.82 1.36
N LEU A 344 -10.01 -12.86 1.97
CA LEU A 344 -10.66 -13.99 1.30
C LEU A 344 -12.14 -13.68 1.01
N SER A 345 -12.41 -12.71 0.14
CA SER A 345 -13.75 -12.26 -0.28
C SER A 345 -13.68 -11.60 -1.66
N PRO A 346 -14.79 -11.49 -2.44
CA PRO A 346 -14.77 -10.81 -3.73
C PRO A 346 -14.52 -9.29 -3.58
N LEU A 347 -13.45 -8.76 -4.15
CA LEU A 347 -13.04 -7.36 -4.03
C LEU A 347 -13.28 -6.61 -5.36
N ARG A 348 -13.57 -5.30 -5.29
CA ARG A 348 -13.70 -4.48 -6.50
C ARG A 348 -12.33 -4.21 -7.10
N SER A 349 -11.44 -3.64 -6.29
CA SER A 349 -10.07 -3.25 -6.63
C SER A 349 -9.19 -3.29 -5.37
N VAL A 350 -7.89 -3.45 -5.54
CA VAL A 350 -6.92 -3.42 -4.43
C VAL A 350 -5.70 -2.59 -4.80
N SER A 351 -5.23 -1.73 -3.89
CA SER A 351 -3.92 -1.08 -3.99
C SER A 351 -3.02 -1.38 -2.79
N LEU A 352 -1.74 -1.60 -3.07
CA LEU A 352 -0.67 -1.74 -2.09
C LEU A 352 0.30 -0.56 -2.31
N ASP A 353 0.43 0.32 -1.32
CA ASP A 353 1.28 1.52 -1.38
C ASP A 353 2.31 1.54 -0.25
N LYS A 354 3.61 1.60 -0.59
CA LYS A 354 4.72 1.73 0.37
C LYS A 354 4.77 0.59 1.41
N CYS A 355 4.32 -0.61 1.04
CA CYS A 355 4.37 -1.80 1.89
C CYS A 355 5.72 -2.52 1.75
N ARG A 356 6.15 -3.24 2.79
CA ARG A 356 7.44 -3.95 2.79
C ARG A 356 7.35 -5.32 3.44
N ASP A 357 8.19 -6.27 3.04
CA ASP A 357 8.48 -7.49 3.81
C ASP A 357 7.19 -8.21 4.27
N SER A 358 6.24 -8.39 3.36
CA SER A 358 4.85 -8.76 3.68
C SER A 358 4.26 -9.74 2.68
N LEU A 359 3.39 -10.64 3.15
CA LEU A 359 2.55 -11.50 2.33
C LEU A 359 1.14 -10.90 2.23
N VAL A 360 0.61 -10.80 1.02
CA VAL A 360 -0.77 -10.35 0.77
C VAL A 360 -1.49 -11.35 -0.15
N VAL A 361 -2.42 -12.12 0.43
CA VAL A 361 -3.30 -13.06 -0.26
C VAL A 361 -4.66 -12.40 -0.45
N LEU A 362 -5.11 -12.33 -1.70
CA LEU A 362 -6.36 -11.70 -2.09
C LEU A 362 -7.31 -12.73 -2.70
N GLY A 363 -8.58 -12.68 -2.29
CA GLY A 363 -9.67 -13.25 -3.08
C GLY A 363 -9.86 -12.51 -4.41
N PRO A 364 -10.74 -13.01 -5.29
CA PRO A 364 -10.98 -12.48 -6.63
C PRO A 364 -11.22 -10.97 -6.67
N VAL A 365 -10.46 -10.27 -7.52
CA VAL A 365 -10.48 -8.81 -7.67
C VAL A 365 -11.00 -8.43 -9.05
N GLU A 366 -12.28 -8.07 -9.11
CA GLU A 366 -13.07 -7.86 -10.34
C GLU A 366 -12.40 -6.94 -11.38
N THR A 367 -11.74 -5.87 -10.94
CA THR A 367 -11.09 -4.89 -11.82
C THR A 367 -9.57 -5.01 -11.81
N SER A 368 -8.88 -4.50 -10.78
CA SER A 368 -7.42 -4.46 -10.77
C SER A 368 -6.76 -4.55 -9.38
N VAL A 369 -5.55 -5.11 -9.38
CA VAL A 369 -4.58 -5.08 -8.27
C VAL A 369 -3.41 -4.18 -8.67
N HIS A 370 -3.18 -3.11 -7.89
CA HIS A 370 -2.08 -2.17 -8.09
C HIS A 370 -1.03 -2.30 -6.97
N VAL A 371 0.23 -2.52 -7.34
CA VAL A 371 1.38 -2.53 -6.43
C VAL A 371 2.27 -1.33 -6.71
N HIS A 372 2.53 -0.50 -5.71
CA HIS A 372 3.23 0.78 -5.87
C HIS A 372 4.21 1.07 -4.72
N SER A 373 5.45 1.44 -5.06
CA SER A 373 6.49 1.81 -4.08
C SER A 373 6.78 0.72 -3.02
N CYS A 374 6.55 -0.56 -3.34
CA CYS A 374 6.70 -1.68 -2.39
C CYS A 374 8.09 -2.32 -2.43
N HIS A 375 8.51 -2.97 -1.35
CA HIS A 375 9.78 -3.70 -1.27
C HIS A 375 9.60 -5.11 -0.69
N ASN A 376 10.10 -6.16 -1.35
CA ASN A 376 10.05 -7.53 -0.81
C ASN A 376 8.63 -7.96 -0.37
N VAL A 377 7.62 -7.64 -1.21
CA VAL A 377 6.22 -8.02 -0.96
C VAL A 377 5.83 -9.19 -1.85
N ARG A 378 5.28 -10.26 -1.27
CA ARG A 378 4.65 -11.36 -2.02
C ARG A 378 3.15 -11.09 -2.13
N VAL A 379 2.64 -10.99 -3.34
CA VAL A 379 1.19 -10.84 -3.62
C VAL A 379 0.70 -12.10 -4.31
N VAL A 380 -0.44 -12.65 -3.86
CA VAL A 380 -1.10 -13.80 -4.47
C VAL A 380 -2.56 -13.45 -4.71
N CYS A 381 -2.99 -13.40 -5.97
CA CYS A 381 -4.31 -12.86 -6.33
C CYS A 381 -4.88 -13.44 -7.64
N VAL A 382 -6.21 -13.55 -7.69
CA VAL A 382 -6.99 -13.65 -8.93
C VAL A 382 -7.52 -12.23 -9.24
N ALA A 383 -7.29 -11.70 -10.44
CA ALA A 383 -7.64 -10.32 -10.76
C ALA A 383 -7.93 -10.07 -12.24
N GLY A 384 -8.88 -9.18 -12.57
CA GLY A 384 -9.13 -8.74 -13.95
C GLY A 384 -7.87 -8.17 -14.63
N ARG A 385 -7.05 -7.42 -13.87
CA ARG A 385 -5.71 -6.95 -14.24
C ARG A 385 -4.78 -6.84 -13.05
N VAL A 386 -3.47 -6.99 -13.28
CA VAL A 386 -2.41 -6.66 -12.30
C VAL A 386 -1.51 -5.55 -12.86
N ALA A 387 -1.12 -4.59 -12.01
CA ALA A 387 -0.20 -3.51 -12.37
C ALA A 387 0.83 -3.23 -11.26
N VAL A 388 2.11 -3.12 -11.62
CA VAL A 388 3.23 -2.94 -10.67
C VAL A 388 4.07 -1.72 -11.06
N SER A 389 4.45 -0.91 -10.08
CA SER A 389 5.16 0.37 -10.28
C SER A 389 6.11 0.70 -9.13
N ALA A 390 7.25 1.32 -9.43
CA ALA A 390 8.23 1.79 -8.43
C ALA A 390 8.62 0.75 -7.36
N SER A 391 8.50 -0.56 -7.64
CA SER A 391 8.55 -1.63 -6.63
C SER A 391 9.75 -2.56 -6.84
N SER A 392 10.32 -3.07 -5.74
CA SER A 392 11.59 -3.79 -5.75
C SER A 392 11.52 -5.14 -5.02
N ARG A 393 12.11 -6.20 -5.60
CA ARG A 393 12.12 -7.57 -5.01
C ARG A 393 10.73 -8.17 -4.75
N CYS A 394 9.68 -7.67 -5.42
CA CYS A 394 8.32 -8.15 -5.18
C CYS A 394 8.02 -9.41 -6.02
N THR A 395 7.38 -10.40 -5.39
CA THR A 395 6.92 -11.62 -6.07
C THR A 395 5.41 -11.54 -6.29
N ILE A 396 4.96 -11.64 -7.53
CA ILE A 396 3.55 -11.50 -7.92
C ILE A 396 3.07 -12.81 -8.51
N HIS A 397 2.13 -13.45 -7.83
CA HIS A 397 1.47 -14.67 -8.28
C HIS A 397 0.05 -14.36 -8.73
N ALA A 398 -0.20 -14.45 -10.03
CA ALA A 398 -1.43 -13.95 -10.63
C ALA A 398 -2.19 -15.04 -11.40
N LEU A 399 -3.51 -14.96 -11.33
CA LEU A 399 -4.43 -15.47 -12.33
C LEU A 399 -5.14 -14.25 -12.92
N THR A 400 -4.97 -13.99 -14.21
CA THR A 400 -5.50 -12.76 -14.82
C THR A 400 -5.68 -12.90 -16.33
N PRO A 401 -6.83 -12.50 -16.91
CA PRO A 401 -7.08 -12.61 -18.35
C PRO A 401 -6.36 -11.52 -19.16
N THR A 402 -5.83 -10.48 -18.51
CA THR A 402 -5.12 -9.37 -19.17
C THR A 402 -3.62 -9.40 -18.85
N ARG A 403 -2.78 -8.89 -19.76
CA ARG A 403 -1.32 -8.88 -19.61
C ARG A 403 -0.91 -7.96 -18.44
N PRO A 404 -0.16 -8.42 -17.42
CA PRO A 404 0.25 -7.59 -16.29
C PRO A 404 1.04 -6.34 -16.72
N LEU A 405 0.70 -5.17 -16.17
CA LEU A 405 1.36 -3.91 -16.50
C LEU A 405 2.58 -3.68 -15.60
N LEU A 406 3.77 -3.59 -16.19
CA LEU A 406 4.98 -3.20 -15.47
C LEU A 406 5.34 -1.76 -15.87
N LEU A 407 5.09 -0.84 -14.94
CA LEU A 407 5.34 0.60 -15.09
C LEU A 407 6.78 0.96 -14.65
N PRO A 408 7.24 2.22 -14.81
CA PRO A 408 8.61 2.60 -14.49
C PRO A 408 9.00 2.42 -13.02
N GLY A 409 10.33 2.33 -12.78
CA GLY A 409 10.93 2.27 -11.44
C GLY A 409 10.89 0.90 -10.76
N ASN A 410 10.49 -0.16 -11.48
CA ASN A 410 10.52 -1.53 -10.96
C ASN A 410 11.91 -2.15 -11.03
N MET A 411 12.27 -2.98 -10.04
CA MET A 411 13.56 -3.70 -9.98
C MET A 411 13.37 -5.11 -9.41
N ASP A 412 13.98 -6.13 -10.03
CA ASP A 412 13.97 -7.52 -9.50
C ASP A 412 12.55 -8.02 -9.15
N LEU A 413 11.59 -7.81 -10.05
CA LEU A 413 10.26 -8.39 -9.91
C LEU A 413 10.31 -9.88 -10.29
N THR A 414 9.53 -10.72 -9.60
CA THR A 414 9.36 -12.13 -9.97
C THR A 414 7.88 -12.40 -10.22
N LEU A 415 7.52 -12.82 -11.44
CA LEU A 415 6.15 -13.19 -11.82
C LEU A 415 5.98 -14.72 -11.79
N GLY A 416 4.87 -15.21 -11.23
CA GLY A 416 4.56 -16.63 -11.18
C GLY A 416 3.06 -16.91 -11.33
N PRO A 417 2.66 -18.18 -11.52
CA PRO A 417 1.26 -18.55 -11.55
C PRO A 417 0.63 -18.43 -10.16
N PHE A 418 -0.68 -18.23 -10.14
CA PHE A 418 -1.52 -18.44 -8.97
C PHE A 418 -1.43 -19.92 -8.50
N HIS A 419 -1.40 -20.14 -7.18
CA HIS A 419 -0.88 -21.38 -6.58
C HIS A 419 -1.42 -21.65 -5.17
N THR A 420 -2.63 -21.17 -4.90
CA THR A 420 -3.33 -21.28 -3.62
C THR A 420 -4.80 -21.50 -3.89
N PHE A 421 -5.55 -21.99 -2.92
CA PHE A 421 -7.01 -21.93 -2.93
C PHE A 421 -7.55 -21.65 -1.53
N TYR A 422 -8.85 -21.42 -1.45
CA TYR A 422 -9.61 -21.54 -0.21
C TYR A 422 -11.02 -22.05 -0.57
N PRO A 423 -11.72 -22.77 0.34
CA PRO A 423 -12.97 -23.47 0.05
C PRO A 423 -14.07 -22.75 -0.75
N SER A 424 -14.25 -21.42 -0.61
CA SER A 424 -15.25 -20.66 -1.40
C SER A 424 -14.65 -19.84 -2.55
N LEU A 425 -13.49 -20.23 -3.08
CA LEU A 425 -12.78 -19.46 -4.11
C LEU A 425 -13.51 -19.46 -5.45
N GLU A 426 -14.05 -20.60 -5.90
CA GLU A 426 -14.71 -20.69 -7.21
C GLU A 426 -16.03 -19.91 -7.24
N ASP A 427 -16.84 -19.97 -6.18
CA ASP A 427 -18.00 -19.09 -5.99
C ASP A 427 -17.61 -17.61 -6.02
N HIS A 428 -16.52 -17.25 -5.33
CA HIS A 428 -16.02 -15.88 -5.32
C HIS A 428 -15.52 -15.45 -6.71
N MET A 429 -14.94 -16.35 -7.50
CA MET A 429 -14.47 -16.09 -8.87
C MET A 429 -15.64 -15.89 -9.83
N ALA A 430 -16.63 -16.77 -9.78
CA ALA A 430 -17.88 -16.63 -10.53
C ALA A 430 -18.57 -15.30 -10.19
N SER A 431 -18.72 -14.96 -8.90
CA SER A 431 -19.33 -13.69 -8.45
C SER A 431 -18.57 -12.42 -8.87
N ALA A 432 -17.30 -12.55 -9.27
CA ALA A 432 -16.46 -11.45 -9.75
C ALA A 432 -16.31 -11.42 -11.28
N GLY A 433 -16.93 -12.36 -12.01
CA GLY A 433 -16.81 -12.49 -13.46
C GLY A 433 -15.41 -12.89 -13.93
N LEU A 434 -14.67 -13.70 -13.16
CA LEU A 434 -13.28 -14.10 -13.46
C LEU A 434 -13.17 -15.60 -13.71
N ALA A 435 -13.00 -15.97 -14.99
CA ALA A 435 -12.69 -17.35 -15.39
C ALA A 435 -11.22 -17.71 -15.11
N VAL A 436 -10.89 -19.01 -15.20
CA VAL A 436 -9.50 -19.50 -15.10
C VAL A 436 -8.72 -19.34 -16.41
N VAL A 437 -9.42 -19.36 -17.54
CA VAL A 437 -8.86 -19.27 -18.90
C VAL A 437 -9.63 -18.16 -19.65
N PRO A 438 -8.97 -17.30 -20.45
CA PRO A 438 -7.52 -17.19 -20.64
C PRO A 438 -6.78 -16.68 -19.39
N SER A 439 -5.48 -16.99 -19.29
CA SER A 439 -4.60 -16.50 -18.23
C SER A 439 -3.27 -16.06 -18.81
N ALA A 440 -2.94 -14.78 -18.67
CA ALA A 440 -1.84 -14.08 -19.38
C ALA A 440 -0.76 -13.54 -18.41
N TRP A 441 -0.60 -14.18 -17.25
CA TRP A 441 0.25 -13.73 -16.13
C TRP A 441 1.76 -13.69 -16.46
N ASP A 442 2.20 -14.45 -17.47
CA ASP A 442 3.60 -14.65 -17.86
C ASP A 442 4.10 -13.68 -18.94
N GLY A 443 3.19 -13.05 -19.69
CA GLY A 443 3.49 -12.12 -20.77
C GLY A 443 3.17 -10.65 -20.45
N PRO A 444 3.90 -9.96 -19.55
CA PRO A 444 3.59 -8.59 -19.16
C PRO A 444 3.75 -7.56 -20.29
N LEU A 445 3.22 -6.36 -20.06
CA LEU A 445 3.40 -5.15 -20.86
C LEU A 445 4.36 -4.19 -20.13
N LEU A 446 5.49 -3.86 -20.75
CA LEU A 446 6.49 -2.93 -20.19
C LEU A 446 6.21 -1.49 -20.64
N LEU A 447 5.84 -0.60 -19.72
CA LEU A 447 5.63 0.82 -19.99
C LEU A 447 6.79 1.65 -19.42
N GLY A 448 7.56 2.29 -20.30
CA GLY A 448 8.60 3.26 -20.00
C GLY A 448 8.11 4.71 -20.10
N ALA A 449 9.03 5.66 -19.95
CA ALA A 449 8.71 7.10 -19.91
C ALA A 449 8.12 7.66 -21.22
N GLU A 450 8.47 7.08 -22.39
CA GLU A 450 8.00 7.53 -23.71
C GLU A 450 6.95 6.60 -24.36
N GLY A 451 6.68 5.42 -23.78
CA GLY A 451 5.76 4.43 -24.35
C GLY A 451 6.09 3.00 -23.96
N LEU A 452 5.64 2.02 -24.76
CA LEU A 452 5.98 0.61 -24.55
C LEU A 452 7.45 0.33 -24.88
N VAL A 453 8.12 -0.45 -24.04
CA VAL A 453 9.51 -0.88 -24.23
C VAL A 453 9.55 -2.31 -24.76
N ASN A 454 10.01 -2.49 -26.01
CA ASN A 454 10.16 -3.81 -26.62
C ASN A 454 11.46 -4.49 -26.11
N PRO A 455 11.39 -5.67 -25.45
CA PRO A 455 12.59 -6.37 -24.97
C PRO A 455 13.58 -6.76 -26.08
N SER A 456 13.07 -6.97 -27.30
CA SER A 456 13.82 -7.47 -28.45
C SER A 456 14.78 -6.46 -29.12
N LEU A 457 14.73 -5.17 -28.76
CA LEU A 457 15.54 -4.11 -29.40
C LEU A 457 16.71 -3.60 -28.54
N ASN A 458 16.72 -3.86 -27.23
CA ASN A 458 17.74 -3.32 -26.30
C ASN A 458 18.80 -4.36 -25.87
N MET A 459 18.93 -5.48 -26.59
CA MET A 459 19.89 -6.56 -26.27
C MET A 459 21.38 -6.19 -26.45
N THR A 460 21.70 -4.94 -26.81
CA THR A 460 23.05 -4.42 -26.99
C THR A 460 23.52 -3.47 -25.88
N SER A 461 22.68 -3.17 -24.87
CA SER A 461 23.08 -2.31 -23.73
C SER A 461 22.61 -2.87 -22.37
N ASN A 462 23.52 -3.61 -21.74
CA ASN A 462 23.48 -4.17 -20.38
C ASN A 462 22.42 -5.28 -20.11
N PRO A 463 22.83 -6.55 -19.86
CA PRO A 463 21.89 -7.64 -19.60
C PRO A 463 21.13 -7.53 -18.27
N ASP A 464 21.57 -6.69 -17.33
CA ASP A 464 20.85 -6.40 -16.07
C ASP A 464 19.55 -5.60 -16.28
N ALA A 465 19.21 -5.22 -17.51
CA ALA A 465 18.04 -4.39 -17.83
C ALA A 465 16.67 -5.10 -17.66
N ALA A 466 16.64 -6.38 -17.30
CA ALA A 466 15.41 -7.12 -17.07
C ALA A 466 14.75 -6.72 -15.72
N CYS A 467 13.77 -5.81 -15.77
CA CYS A 467 13.05 -5.36 -14.56
C CYS A 467 12.19 -6.45 -13.89
N TYR A 468 11.99 -7.59 -14.56
CA TYR A 468 11.32 -8.78 -14.03
C TYR A 468 11.97 -10.08 -14.54
N ARG A 469 11.77 -11.16 -13.78
CA ARG A 469 11.97 -12.56 -14.19
C ARG A 469 10.67 -13.35 -14.02
N LEU A 470 10.54 -14.47 -14.73
CA LEU A 470 9.55 -15.50 -14.35
C LEU A 470 10.13 -16.36 -13.22
N LEU A 471 9.28 -16.81 -12.30
CA LEU A 471 9.64 -17.69 -11.19
C LEU A 471 10.06 -19.06 -11.73
N PRO A 472 11.30 -19.54 -11.50
CA PRO A 472 11.69 -20.86 -11.97
C PRO A 472 10.82 -21.95 -11.31
N PRO A 473 10.33 -22.97 -12.05
CA PRO A 473 9.59 -24.09 -11.48
C PRO A 473 10.34 -24.83 -10.37
N ALA A 474 11.67 -24.78 -10.38
CA ALA A 474 12.52 -25.30 -9.31
C ALA A 474 12.42 -24.52 -7.98
N GLU A 475 12.09 -23.23 -8.02
CA GLU A 475 11.88 -22.36 -6.84
C GLU A 475 10.42 -22.38 -6.34
N PHE A 476 9.49 -22.90 -7.16
CA PHE A 476 8.06 -22.84 -6.92
C PHE A 476 7.58 -23.76 -5.77
N HIS A 477 6.61 -23.27 -5.00
CA HIS A 477 5.96 -23.95 -3.88
C HIS A 477 4.46 -23.60 -3.87
N LEU A 478 3.60 -24.50 -3.42
CA LEU A 478 2.20 -24.16 -3.13
C LEU A 478 2.10 -23.32 -1.85
N LEU A 479 1.13 -22.40 -1.80
CA LEU A 479 0.78 -21.66 -0.60
C LEU A 479 -0.45 -22.32 0.04
N VAL A 480 -0.40 -22.52 1.35
CA VAL A 480 -1.53 -23.00 2.15
C VAL A 480 -2.14 -21.82 2.87
N VAL A 481 -3.44 -21.61 2.73
CA VAL A 481 -4.20 -20.64 3.53
C VAL A 481 -4.42 -21.25 4.93
N PRO A 482 -3.89 -20.67 6.02
CA PRO A 482 -3.87 -21.33 7.34
C PRO A 482 -5.20 -21.22 8.12
N PHE A 483 -6.33 -21.13 7.42
CA PHE A 483 -7.66 -20.91 8.01
C PHE A 483 -8.66 -21.94 7.50
N GLN A 484 -9.38 -22.57 8.42
CA GLN A 484 -10.53 -23.41 8.07
C GLN A 484 -11.73 -22.52 7.72
N THR A 485 -12.31 -22.73 6.55
CA THR A 485 -13.56 -22.12 6.09
C THR A 485 -14.44 -23.18 5.41
N GLU A 486 -15.72 -22.90 5.25
CA GLU A 486 -16.67 -23.77 4.54
C GLU A 486 -16.67 -23.45 3.03
N GLY A 487 -17.01 -24.44 2.19
CA GLY A 487 -17.03 -24.38 0.73
C GLY A 487 -16.45 -25.64 0.08
N ASP A 488 -16.61 -25.78 -1.23
CA ASP A 488 -16.32 -27.02 -1.97
C ASP A 488 -14.99 -27.02 -2.75
N THR A 489 -14.35 -25.85 -2.98
CA THR A 489 -13.07 -25.76 -3.71
C THR A 489 -11.95 -26.48 -2.96
N CYS A 490 -11.50 -27.62 -3.48
CA CYS A 490 -10.49 -28.49 -2.84
C CYS A 490 -9.08 -28.42 -3.48
N GLU A 491 -8.91 -27.69 -4.58
CA GLU A 491 -7.63 -27.54 -5.28
C GLU A 491 -7.48 -26.14 -5.92
N VAL A 492 -6.34 -25.88 -6.58
CA VAL A 492 -6.12 -24.61 -7.30
C VAL A 492 -7.02 -24.60 -8.56
N PRO A 493 -7.96 -23.64 -8.73
CA PRO A 493 -8.92 -23.66 -9.83
C PRO A 493 -8.24 -23.75 -11.20
N GLY A 494 -8.65 -24.73 -12.00
CA GLY A 494 -8.06 -25.09 -13.32
C GLY A 494 -6.58 -25.46 -13.32
N GLY A 495 -6.00 -25.75 -12.14
CA GLY A 495 -4.68 -26.34 -12.00
C GLY A 495 -3.50 -25.39 -12.21
N LEU A 496 -2.32 -25.99 -12.43
CA LEU A 496 -1.06 -25.28 -12.64
C LEU A 496 -0.54 -25.50 -14.06
N PRO A 497 0.20 -24.53 -14.65
CA PRO A 497 0.83 -24.75 -15.95
C PRO A 497 1.83 -25.92 -15.87
N ALA A 498 1.82 -26.77 -16.89
CA ALA A 498 2.56 -28.05 -16.94
C ALA A 498 4.00 -28.04 -16.35
N PRO A 499 4.91 -27.08 -16.63
CA PRO A 499 6.25 -27.08 -16.05
C PRO A 499 6.27 -26.90 -14.52
N TYR A 500 5.30 -26.18 -13.94
CA TYR A 500 5.17 -26.03 -12.48
C TYR A 500 4.55 -27.27 -11.84
N GLN A 501 3.56 -27.88 -12.50
CA GLN A 501 2.95 -29.13 -12.06
C GLN A 501 3.98 -30.25 -12.01
N ALA A 502 4.73 -30.47 -13.09
CA ALA A 502 5.79 -31.48 -13.16
C ALA A 502 6.90 -31.26 -12.10
N ALA A 503 7.20 -30.00 -11.75
CA ALA A 503 8.15 -29.69 -10.67
C ALA A 503 7.60 -30.07 -9.29
N LEU A 504 6.31 -29.86 -9.01
CA LEU A 504 5.66 -30.33 -7.78
C LEU A 504 5.60 -31.86 -7.71
N ASP A 505 5.33 -32.55 -8.82
CA ASP A 505 5.20 -34.00 -8.84
C ASP A 505 6.57 -34.69 -8.65
N GLU A 506 7.64 -34.14 -9.23
CA GLU A 506 9.02 -34.55 -8.94
C GLU A 506 9.39 -34.31 -7.46
N ARG A 507 8.96 -33.19 -6.87
CA ARG A 507 9.14 -32.92 -5.43
C ARG A 507 8.38 -33.94 -4.57
N ARG A 508 7.13 -34.28 -4.92
CA ARG A 508 6.32 -35.30 -4.26
C ARG A 508 6.98 -36.66 -4.32
N ARG A 509 7.45 -37.07 -5.50
CA ARG A 509 8.21 -38.32 -5.74
C ARG A 509 9.48 -38.40 -4.88
N ARG A 510 10.19 -37.29 -4.67
CA ARG A 510 11.35 -37.24 -3.75
C ARG A 510 10.95 -37.45 -2.29
N ILE A 511 9.85 -36.85 -1.84
CA ILE A 511 9.32 -37.04 -0.48
C ILE A 511 8.89 -38.50 -0.27
N GLU A 512 8.15 -39.09 -1.22
CA GLU A 512 7.76 -40.51 -1.16
C GLU A 512 8.97 -41.45 -1.16
N ASN A 513 9.99 -41.18 -1.96
CA ASN A 513 11.21 -41.98 -1.98
C ASN A 513 11.97 -41.86 -0.65
N TRP A 514 12.08 -40.66 -0.08
CA TRP A 514 12.66 -40.46 1.25
C TRP A 514 11.87 -41.21 2.34
N GLN A 515 10.53 -41.18 2.31
CA GLN A 515 9.69 -41.96 3.22
C GLN A 515 9.90 -43.47 3.07
N LYS A 516 10.04 -43.97 1.83
CA LYS A 516 10.39 -45.38 1.56
C LYS A 516 11.76 -45.73 2.15
N THR A 517 12.80 -44.93 1.90
CA THR A 517 14.14 -45.14 2.47
C THR A 517 14.11 -45.13 4.01
N VAL A 518 13.34 -44.22 4.64
CA VAL A 518 13.17 -44.19 6.11
C VAL A 518 12.48 -45.47 6.62
N MET A 519 11.47 -46.00 5.92
CA MET A 519 10.84 -47.29 6.28
C MET A 519 11.76 -48.50 6.05
N GLU A 520 12.47 -48.53 4.93
CA GLU A 520 13.39 -49.60 4.52
C GLU A 520 14.63 -49.69 5.42
N SER A 521 15.09 -48.57 5.99
CA SER A 521 16.25 -48.50 6.88
C SER A 521 16.11 -49.23 8.22
N ARG A 522 14.90 -49.73 8.56
CA ARG A 522 14.61 -50.60 9.73
C ARG A 522 15.14 -50.08 11.09
N LEU A 523 15.26 -48.76 11.24
CA LEU A 523 15.82 -48.12 12.45
C LEU A 523 15.20 -48.66 13.75
N ASN A 524 16.06 -48.92 14.75
CA ASN A 524 15.62 -49.30 16.08
C ASN A 524 14.95 -48.11 16.83
N LYS A 525 14.32 -48.37 17.97
CA LYS A 525 13.53 -47.35 18.70
C LYS A 525 14.34 -46.11 19.10
N GLU A 526 15.62 -46.28 19.44
CA GLU A 526 16.51 -45.19 19.86
C GLU A 526 17.05 -44.43 18.65
N GLN A 527 17.42 -45.13 17.57
CA GLN A 527 17.80 -44.50 16.30
C GLN A 527 16.65 -43.67 15.72
N LYS A 528 15.39 -44.12 15.85
CA LYS A 528 14.21 -43.35 15.45
C LYS A 528 14.03 -42.08 16.27
N ARG A 529 14.30 -42.12 17.58
CA ARG A 529 14.29 -40.94 18.46
C ARG A 529 15.36 -39.92 18.04
N GLN A 530 16.60 -40.37 17.86
CA GLN A 530 17.71 -39.51 17.42
C GLN A 530 17.48 -38.92 16.02
N PHE A 531 16.92 -39.69 15.09
CA PHE A 531 16.54 -39.21 13.76
C PHE A 531 15.41 -38.17 13.83
N GLN A 532 14.40 -38.39 14.68
CA GLN A 532 13.34 -37.40 14.91
C GLN A 532 13.91 -36.10 15.49
N GLU A 533 14.76 -36.17 16.52
CA GLU A 533 15.42 -34.99 17.12
C GLU A 533 16.24 -34.21 16.08
N LEU A 534 16.95 -34.89 15.17
CA LEU A 534 17.68 -34.25 14.06
C LEU A 534 16.76 -33.58 13.03
N VAL A 535 15.64 -34.23 12.67
CA VAL A 535 14.64 -33.65 11.74
C VAL A 535 13.94 -32.46 12.37
N GLU A 536 13.61 -32.52 13.67
CA GLU A 536 13.02 -31.40 14.41
C GLU A 536 13.98 -30.22 14.50
N VAL A 537 15.28 -30.43 14.77
CA VAL A 537 16.28 -29.35 14.76
C VAL A 537 16.38 -28.72 13.37
N LYS A 538 16.51 -29.52 12.29
CA LYS A 538 16.59 -29.00 10.91
C LYS A 538 15.32 -28.25 10.49
N PHE A 539 14.15 -28.67 10.97
CA PHE A 539 12.89 -27.95 10.75
C PHE A 539 12.83 -26.62 11.52
N HIS A 540 13.34 -26.56 12.75
CA HIS A 540 13.43 -25.31 13.52
C HIS A 540 14.45 -24.32 12.94
N GLU A 541 15.57 -24.80 12.38
CA GLU A 541 16.51 -23.96 11.61
C GLU A 541 15.80 -23.40 10.36
N TRP A 542 15.20 -24.26 9.54
CA TRP A 542 14.47 -23.85 8.34
C TRP A 542 13.34 -22.84 8.62
N LEU A 543 12.57 -23.02 9.70
CA LEU A 543 11.52 -22.07 10.11
C LEU A 543 12.06 -20.69 10.49
N GLN A 544 13.31 -20.61 10.97
CA GLN A 544 13.99 -19.34 11.28
C GLN A 544 14.58 -18.71 10.02
N GLU A 545 15.25 -19.49 9.17
CA GLU A 545 15.85 -19.02 7.90
C GLU A 545 14.79 -18.50 6.91
N THR A 546 13.60 -19.12 6.87
CA THR A 546 12.51 -18.73 5.96
C THR A 546 11.60 -17.63 6.49
N GLY A 547 11.71 -17.25 7.77
CA GLY A 547 10.80 -16.31 8.43
C GLY A 547 9.38 -16.87 8.71
N ASN A 548 9.04 -18.07 8.21
CA ASN A 548 7.75 -18.74 8.40
C ASN A 548 7.38 -18.92 9.89
N ARG A 549 8.38 -18.95 10.78
CA ARG A 549 8.15 -18.90 12.23
C ARG A 549 7.29 -17.70 12.67
N GLN A 550 7.46 -16.51 12.08
CA GLN A 550 6.67 -15.33 12.46
C GLN A 550 5.19 -15.48 12.08
N GLU A 551 4.90 -16.16 10.97
CA GLU A 551 3.52 -16.50 10.58
C GLU A 551 2.89 -17.39 11.65
N LEU A 552 3.55 -18.51 11.97
CA LEU A 552 3.09 -19.48 12.98
C LEU A 552 2.95 -18.86 14.39
N ASP A 553 3.97 -18.17 14.89
CA ASP A 553 3.97 -17.52 16.21
C ASP A 553 2.85 -16.45 16.33
N SER A 554 2.42 -15.85 15.20
CA SER A 554 1.31 -14.88 15.16
C SER A 554 -0.10 -15.49 15.05
N LEU A 555 -0.20 -16.72 14.52
CA LEU A 555 -1.45 -17.47 14.39
C LEU A 555 -1.88 -18.12 15.71
N ILE A 556 -0.93 -18.39 16.62
CA ILE A 556 -1.18 -18.94 17.95
C ILE A 556 -1.83 -17.86 18.84
N PRO A 557 -3.04 -18.07 19.39
CA PRO A 557 -3.61 -17.18 20.39
C PRO A 557 -2.74 -17.20 21.65
N PRO A 558 -2.38 -16.05 22.25
CA PRO A 558 -1.57 -16.02 23.46
C PRO A 558 -2.27 -16.78 24.58
N THR A 559 -1.55 -17.69 25.21
CA THR A 559 -2.05 -18.55 26.29
C THR A 559 -2.40 -17.71 27.50
N VAL A 560 -3.69 -17.37 27.64
CA VAL A 560 -4.21 -16.63 28.79
C VAL A 560 -3.80 -17.37 30.08
N PRO A 561 -2.95 -16.78 30.94
CA PRO A 561 -2.56 -17.43 32.18
C PRO A 561 -3.82 -17.61 33.04
N PRO A 562 -4.05 -18.80 33.64
CA PRO A 562 -5.31 -19.13 34.27
C PRO A 562 -5.62 -18.17 35.41
N SER A 563 -6.58 -17.28 35.18
CA SER A 563 -7.01 -16.28 36.15
C SER A 563 -7.52 -16.98 37.41
N ARG A 564 -7.01 -16.57 38.58
CA ARG A 564 -7.38 -17.14 39.88
C ARG A 564 -8.86 -16.88 40.12
N THR A 565 -9.70 -17.88 39.89
CA THR A 565 -11.16 -17.74 39.96
C THR A 565 -11.65 -17.67 41.41
N PRO A 566 -12.37 -16.60 41.80
CA PRO A 566 -13.22 -16.63 42.97
C PRO A 566 -14.49 -17.42 42.65
N THR A 567 -14.70 -18.53 43.36
CA THR A 567 -16.02 -19.08 43.71
C THR A 567 -17.13 -19.13 42.62
N GLY A 568 -17.13 -20.22 41.85
CA GLY A 568 -18.32 -21.10 41.79
C GLY A 568 -19.52 -20.72 40.90
N ARG A 569 -19.66 -21.45 39.79
CA ARG A 569 -20.68 -22.54 39.64
C ARG A 569 -20.40 -23.38 38.39
N ARG A 570 -20.57 -24.70 38.51
CA ARG A 570 -20.69 -25.65 37.38
C ARG A 570 -22.17 -26.01 37.20
N PRO A 571 -22.58 -26.37 35.98
CA PRO A 571 -23.24 -27.67 35.78
C PRO A 571 -22.29 -28.71 35.16
N ARG A 572 -22.71 -29.99 35.15
CA ARG A 572 -22.05 -31.08 34.40
C ARG A 572 -22.90 -31.45 33.18
N CYS A 573 -22.27 -32.03 32.16
CA CYS A 573 -22.99 -32.75 31.11
C CYS A 573 -23.72 -33.99 31.64
N GLY A 574 -24.80 -34.35 30.95
CA GLY A 574 -25.50 -35.63 31.02
C GLY A 574 -26.45 -35.73 29.81
N SER A 575 -26.61 -36.93 29.25
CA SER A 575 -27.59 -37.22 28.20
C SER A 575 -29.03 -37.16 28.78
N THR A 576 -30.13 -37.15 28.01
CA THR A 576 -30.39 -37.82 26.72
C THR A 576 -31.50 -37.10 25.91
N ARG A 577 -31.95 -37.68 24.79
CA ARG A 577 -33.00 -37.19 23.86
C ARG A 577 -34.41 -37.03 24.47
N PRO A 578 -35.36 -36.35 23.78
CA PRO A 578 -36.43 -35.57 24.44
C PRO A 578 -37.78 -36.30 24.57
N ASN A 579 -38.69 -35.72 25.38
CA ASN A 579 -40.09 -35.58 24.95
C ASN A 579 -40.84 -34.44 25.67
N THR A 580 -42.09 -34.21 25.28
CA THR A 580 -43.03 -33.20 25.78
C THR A 580 -43.47 -33.43 27.25
N GLY A 581 -43.86 -32.37 27.96
CA GLY A 581 -44.43 -32.49 29.32
C GLY A 581 -44.63 -31.14 30.04
N ASN A 582 -45.85 -30.90 30.51
CA ASN A 582 -46.31 -29.62 31.09
C ASN A 582 -46.36 -29.68 32.64
N ILE A 583 -46.43 -28.51 33.31
CA ILE A 583 -47.08 -28.27 34.64
C ILE A 583 -46.36 -28.69 35.97
N LYS A 584 -45.84 -27.66 36.68
CA LYS A 584 -45.99 -27.30 38.14
C LYS A 584 -45.52 -28.18 39.34
N VAL A 585 -45.05 -27.43 40.37
CA VAL A 585 -45.39 -27.49 41.84
C VAL A 585 -44.59 -28.40 42.82
N GLU A 586 -43.88 -27.73 43.75
CA GLU A 586 -43.63 -28.06 45.19
C GLU A 586 -42.92 -29.39 45.60
N ARG A 587 -42.34 -29.59 46.80
CA ARG A 587 -41.89 -28.74 47.94
C ARG A 587 -40.83 -29.48 48.79
N ARG A 588 -40.02 -28.72 49.56
CA ARG A 588 -39.39 -29.01 50.90
C ARG A 588 -38.65 -30.35 51.17
N GLY A 589 -37.52 -30.25 51.90
CA GLY A 589 -37.33 -31.10 53.11
C GLY A 589 -35.91 -31.52 53.57
N GLY A 590 -35.27 -30.71 54.44
CA GLY A 590 -34.29 -31.17 55.46
C GLY A 590 -32.92 -31.74 55.02
N THR A 591 -31.95 -32.09 55.90
CA THR A 591 -31.51 -31.59 57.24
C THR A 591 -30.25 -32.38 57.71
N VAL A 592 -29.34 -31.79 58.51
CA VAL A 592 -28.47 -32.48 59.54
C VAL A 592 -27.31 -33.39 58.98
N GLN A 593 -26.10 -33.54 59.55
CA GLN A 593 -25.37 -32.94 60.70
C GLN A 593 -23.80 -32.99 60.61
N HIS A 594 -23.14 -32.12 61.40
CA HIS A 594 -21.92 -32.31 62.27
C HIS A 594 -20.53 -32.90 61.87
N ARG A 595 -19.48 -32.18 62.36
CA ARG A 595 -18.23 -32.58 63.11
C ARG A 595 -17.34 -33.75 62.59
N ASP A 596 -16.02 -33.87 62.85
CA ASP A 596 -15.00 -33.24 63.73
C ASP A 596 -13.57 -33.49 63.10
N ARG A 597 -12.34 -33.28 63.62
CA ARG A 597 -11.76 -32.69 64.87
C ARG A 597 -10.43 -31.93 64.57
N ARG A 598 -9.24 -32.44 64.96
CA ARG A 598 -7.87 -31.83 64.86
C ARG A 598 -6.75 -32.88 64.98
N GLY A 599 -5.53 -32.53 64.55
CA GLY A 599 -4.23 -33.21 64.82
C GLY A 599 -3.05 -32.24 64.57
N ASN A 600 -1.85 -32.45 65.15
CA ASN A 600 -0.77 -31.44 65.17
C ASN A 600 0.67 -32.04 65.29
N ASN A 601 1.70 -31.19 65.17
CA ASN A 601 3.15 -31.41 65.45
C ASN A 601 3.99 -32.14 64.36
N LEU A 602 5.33 -32.00 64.22
CA LEU A 602 6.31 -30.92 64.55
C LEU A 602 7.64 -31.11 63.75
N LEU A 603 8.33 -30.01 63.45
CA LEU A 603 9.78 -29.82 63.13
C LEU A 603 10.69 -30.95 62.57
N HIS A 604 11.42 -30.62 61.50
CA HIS A 604 12.90 -30.60 61.53
C HIS A 604 13.50 -29.57 60.55
N ARG A 605 14.75 -29.12 60.78
CA ARG A 605 15.46 -28.10 59.97
C ARG A 605 16.58 -28.71 59.12
N HIS A 606 16.79 -28.19 57.91
CA HIS A 606 18.11 -28.01 57.31
C HIS A 606 18.18 -26.74 56.43
N ARG A 607 19.31 -26.03 56.47
CA ARG A 607 19.80 -25.06 55.47
C ARG A 607 20.86 -25.80 54.62
N SER A 608 21.27 -25.45 53.40
CA SER A 608 21.21 -24.25 52.51
C SER A 608 21.59 -24.73 51.07
N PRO A 609 21.77 -23.90 50.01
CA PRO A 609 21.67 -22.44 49.86
C PRO A 609 20.73 -21.96 48.74
N SER A 610 20.65 -20.64 48.54
CA SER A 610 20.00 -19.98 47.40
C SER A 610 20.79 -20.11 46.10
N PRO A 611 20.14 -20.17 44.92
CA PRO A 611 20.83 -20.07 43.64
C PRO A 611 21.49 -18.69 43.50
N ARG A 612 22.75 -18.65 43.07
CA ARG A 612 23.44 -17.40 42.71
C ARG A 612 22.81 -16.81 41.46
N SER A 613 22.66 -15.49 41.43
CA SER A 613 22.32 -14.76 40.21
C SER A 613 23.43 -14.96 39.17
N ILE A 614 23.14 -15.72 38.11
CA ILE A 614 23.95 -15.64 36.88
C ILE A 614 23.62 -14.29 36.24
N ALA A 615 24.39 -13.26 36.62
CA ALA A 615 24.50 -12.06 35.81
C ALA A 615 25.03 -12.52 34.44
N ARG A 616 24.20 -12.44 33.39
CA ARG A 616 24.69 -12.58 32.03
C ARG A 616 25.68 -11.45 31.82
N CYS A 617 26.96 -11.76 31.83
CA CYS A 617 27.99 -10.86 31.34
C CYS A 617 27.66 -10.63 29.86
N ILE A 618 27.06 -9.48 29.57
CA ILE A 618 26.83 -9.05 28.19
C ILE A 618 28.23 -8.77 27.64
N THR A 619 28.76 -9.70 26.84
CA THR A 619 29.90 -9.42 25.99
C THR A 619 29.55 -8.19 25.15
N PRO A 620 30.34 -7.09 25.20
CA PRO A 620 29.99 -5.88 24.48
C PRO A 620 29.85 -6.23 23.00
N THR A 621 28.71 -5.86 22.41
CA THR A 621 28.48 -5.96 20.98
C THR A 621 29.47 -5.03 20.30
N MET A 622 30.50 -5.61 19.67
CA MET A 622 31.44 -4.84 18.86
C MET A 622 30.67 -4.18 17.72
N GLY A 623 30.43 -2.87 17.84
CA GLY A 623 29.91 -2.05 16.78
C GLY A 623 30.96 -1.90 15.68
N ARG A 624 30.53 -1.81 14.42
CA ARG A 624 31.43 -1.71 13.26
C ARG A 624 30.80 -0.80 12.22
N ILE A 625 31.54 0.23 11.82
CA ILE A 625 31.14 1.23 10.83
C ILE A 625 32.23 1.37 9.76
N VAL A 626 31.81 1.49 8.50
CA VAL A 626 32.70 1.64 7.34
C VAL A 626 32.28 2.88 6.57
N PHE A 627 33.19 3.84 6.45
CA PHE A 627 33.04 5.09 5.72
C PHE A 627 33.70 4.97 4.35
N TYR A 628 33.17 5.63 3.32
CA TYR A 628 33.62 5.54 1.93
C TYR A 628 33.73 6.92 1.27
N GLU A 629 34.80 7.18 0.51
CA GLU A 629 35.06 8.47 -0.15
C GLU A 629 34.03 8.80 -1.26
N ASP A 630 33.44 7.79 -1.88
CA ASP A 630 32.48 7.92 -2.97
C ASP A 630 31.09 7.35 -2.61
N LYS A 631 30.09 7.61 -3.46
CA LYS A 631 28.72 7.07 -3.32
C LYS A 631 28.69 5.56 -3.60
N ASN A 632 27.63 4.88 -3.15
CA ASN A 632 27.39 3.45 -3.38
C ASN A 632 28.53 2.52 -2.92
N PHE A 633 29.21 2.88 -1.82
CA PHE A 633 30.25 2.08 -1.17
C PHE A 633 31.50 1.85 -2.04
N GLN A 634 31.82 2.84 -2.86
CA GLN A 634 32.97 2.86 -3.78
C GLN A 634 34.11 3.76 -3.25
N GLY A 635 35.24 3.76 -3.95
CA GLY A 635 36.41 4.58 -3.61
C GLY A 635 37.22 4.00 -2.45
N ARG A 636 38.03 4.85 -1.81
CA ARG A 636 38.73 4.49 -0.57
C ARG A 636 37.71 4.29 0.55
N ARG A 637 38.01 3.37 1.47
CA ARG A 637 37.22 3.15 2.69
C ARG A 637 38.06 3.26 3.95
N TYR A 638 37.43 3.71 5.03
CA TYR A 638 37.96 3.67 6.40
C TYR A 638 37.00 2.86 7.26
N GLU A 639 37.54 1.99 8.10
CA GLU A 639 36.79 1.08 8.96
C GLU A 639 37.06 1.42 10.42
N CYS A 640 36.03 1.40 11.26
CA CYS A 640 36.12 1.79 12.66
C CYS A 640 35.23 0.88 13.53
N ASP A 641 35.76 0.53 14.71
CA ASP A 641 35.19 -0.42 15.68
C ASP A 641 35.07 0.18 17.10
N SER A 642 35.41 1.47 17.24
CA SER A 642 35.60 2.19 18.49
C SER A 642 35.42 3.71 18.28
N ASP A 643 35.43 4.51 19.35
CA ASP A 643 35.34 5.97 19.25
C ASP A 643 36.58 6.55 18.54
N CYS A 644 36.39 7.33 17.47
CA CYS A 644 37.46 7.95 16.70
C CYS A 644 37.33 9.47 16.68
N SER A 645 38.32 10.17 17.23
CA SER A 645 38.33 11.63 17.36
C SER A 645 38.79 12.38 16.11
N ASP A 646 39.58 11.75 15.24
CA ASP A 646 39.89 12.26 13.90
C ASP A 646 40.24 11.11 12.93
N PHE A 647 39.47 10.96 11.86
CA PHE A 647 39.76 10.03 10.76
C PHE A 647 40.10 10.72 9.42
N HIS A 648 40.29 12.04 9.40
CA HIS A 648 40.60 12.78 8.17
C HIS A 648 41.93 12.34 7.52
N ALA A 649 42.87 11.81 8.31
CA ALA A 649 44.11 11.22 7.82
C ALA A 649 43.91 9.92 6.99
N TYR A 650 42.79 9.22 7.19
CA TYR A 650 42.46 7.98 6.47
C TYR A 650 41.50 8.22 5.30
N LEU A 651 40.59 9.19 5.45
CA LEU A 651 39.49 9.45 4.53
C LEU A 651 39.31 10.96 4.30
N SER A 652 39.53 11.46 3.08
CA SER A 652 39.51 12.91 2.84
C SER A 652 38.10 13.52 2.81
N ARG A 653 37.09 12.68 2.55
CA ARG A 653 35.66 12.99 2.44
C ARG A 653 34.84 11.72 2.71
N CYS A 654 33.56 11.83 3.05
CA CYS A 654 32.68 10.67 3.23
C CYS A 654 31.37 10.84 2.45
N ASN A 655 31.23 10.10 1.35
CA ASN A 655 30.00 10.11 0.53
C ASN A 655 29.08 8.91 0.77
N SER A 656 29.54 7.79 1.33
CA SER A 656 28.65 6.71 1.76
C SER A 656 29.15 5.97 3.01
N ILE A 657 28.24 5.33 3.76
CA ILE A 657 28.51 4.67 5.05
C ILE A 657 27.77 3.33 5.14
N ARG A 658 28.43 2.31 5.69
CA ARG A 658 27.77 1.08 6.18
C ARG A 658 27.94 0.99 7.69
N VAL A 659 26.84 0.81 8.42
CA VAL A 659 26.87 0.41 9.83
C VAL A 659 26.52 -1.08 9.88
N GLU A 660 27.53 -1.92 10.11
CA GLU A 660 27.35 -3.38 10.13
C GLU A 660 26.77 -3.85 11.47
N SER A 661 27.16 -3.19 12.57
CA SER A 661 26.72 -3.48 13.94
C SER A 661 26.75 -2.23 14.83
N GLY A 662 25.89 -2.22 15.85
CA GLY A 662 25.74 -1.12 16.80
C GLY A 662 25.05 0.12 16.22
N ALA A 663 25.08 1.20 16.99
CA ALA A 663 24.63 2.52 16.60
C ALA A 663 25.72 3.56 16.88
N TRP A 664 25.69 4.67 16.15
CA TRP A 664 26.81 5.60 16.07
C TRP A 664 26.34 7.06 15.98
N VAL A 665 27.11 7.99 16.55
CA VAL A 665 27.04 9.42 16.19
C VAL A 665 28.24 9.73 15.33
N VAL A 666 28.04 10.30 14.14
CA VAL A 666 29.10 10.80 13.26
C VAL A 666 29.05 12.32 13.19
N TYR A 667 30.21 12.96 13.14
CA TYR A 667 30.36 14.41 13.28
C TYR A 667 31.12 14.99 12.08
N GLU A 668 30.67 16.16 11.63
CA GLU A 668 31.23 16.96 10.55
C GLU A 668 32.75 17.20 10.68
N ARG A 669 33.22 17.53 11.90
CA ARG A 669 34.60 17.95 12.16
C ARG A 669 35.28 17.05 13.22
N PRO A 670 36.62 17.13 13.36
CA PRO A 670 37.33 16.40 14.40
C PRO A 670 36.87 16.76 15.83
N ASN A 671 37.20 15.89 16.78
CA ASN A 671 36.94 16.02 18.22
C ASN A 671 35.45 16.14 18.60
N TYR A 672 34.56 15.53 17.80
CA TYR A 672 33.11 15.45 18.05
C TYR A 672 32.39 16.81 17.96
N VAL A 673 32.81 17.66 17.01
CA VAL A 673 32.34 19.04 16.84
C VAL A 673 31.67 19.24 15.46
N GLY A 674 30.73 20.18 15.37
CA GLY A 674 30.00 20.49 14.13
C GLY A 674 28.65 19.79 14.05
N TYR A 675 28.13 19.60 12.84
CA TYR A 675 26.88 18.88 12.65
C TYR A 675 27.00 17.43 13.09
N GLN A 676 25.99 16.96 13.81
CA GLN A 676 25.88 15.62 14.37
C GLN A 676 24.88 14.81 13.54
N TYR A 677 25.18 13.55 13.24
CA TYR A 677 24.28 12.65 12.54
C TYR A 677 24.23 11.30 13.25
N VAL A 678 23.04 10.89 13.69
CA VAL A 678 22.85 9.65 14.44
C VAL A 678 22.46 8.52 13.49
N LEU A 679 23.25 7.46 13.50
CA LEU A 679 23.16 6.30 12.61
C LEU A 679 22.82 5.04 13.41
N THR A 680 22.02 4.16 12.79
CA THR A 680 21.73 2.79 13.26
C THR A 680 22.32 1.80 12.26
N ARG A 681 22.33 0.50 12.60
CA ARG A 681 22.65 -0.58 11.66
C ARG A 681 21.92 -0.40 10.31
N GLY A 682 22.67 -0.41 9.21
CA GLY A 682 22.10 -0.18 7.87
C GLY A 682 23.11 0.31 6.82
N GLU A 683 22.64 0.39 5.58
CA GLU A 683 23.39 0.89 4.41
C GLU A 683 22.95 2.31 4.02
N TYR A 684 23.91 3.23 3.96
CA TYR A 684 23.72 4.63 3.60
C TYR A 684 24.51 4.98 2.32
N PRO A 685 23.97 4.70 1.11
CA PRO A 685 24.71 4.81 -0.16
C PRO A 685 25.04 6.25 -0.61
N GLU A 686 24.49 7.27 0.04
CA GLU A 686 24.82 8.68 -0.20
C GLU A 686 24.59 9.52 1.07
N HIS A 687 25.30 10.66 1.23
CA HIS A 687 25.22 11.49 2.43
C HIS A 687 23.80 12.04 2.75
N GLN A 688 22.96 12.22 1.72
CA GLN A 688 21.55 12.55 1.88
C GLN A 688 20.79 11.55 2.77
N ARG A 689 21.24 10.28 2.86
CA ARG A 689 20.55 9.21 3.62
C ARG A 689 20.72 9.33 5.14
N TRP A 690 21.75 10.03 5.61
CA TRP A 690 21.89 10.42 7.02
C TRP A 690 21.50 11.88 7.30
N MET A 691 20.89 12.55 6.31
CA MET A 691 20.62 14.00 6.32
C MET A 691 21.90 14.86 6.36
N GLY A 692 23.02 14.33 5.85
CA GLY A 692 24.27 15.07 5.65
C GLY A 692 24.08 16.32 4.78
N LEU A 693 24.69 17.43 5.19
CA LEU A 693 24.63 18.70 4.46
C LEU A 693 25.66 18.76 3.33
N ASP A 694 26.81 18.13 3.54
CA ASP A 694 27.87 17.92 2.56
C ASP A 694 28.49 16.52 2.76
N ASP A 695 29.65 16.27 2.14
CA ASP A 695 30.43 15.03 2.28
C ASP A 695 31.55 15.13 3.34
N ARG A 696 31.42 16.02 4.32
CA ARG A 696 32.40 16.18 5.40
C ARG A 696 31.95 15.46 6.66
N LEU A 697 32.74 14.48 7.05
CA LEU A 697 32.75 13.88 8.38
C LEU A 697 34.20 13.68 8.78
N SER A 698 34.52 13.75 10.07
CA SER A 698 35.89 13.53 10.55
C SER A 698 35.98 12.86 11.91
N SER A 699 34.90 12.72 12.68
CA SER A 699 34.93 11.97 13.95
C SER A 699 33.64 11.19 14.19
N CYS A 700 33.70 10.13 15.00
CA CYS A 700 32.55 9.28 15.31
C CYS A 700 32.64 8.66 16.71
N LYS A 701 31.47 8.36 17.28
CA LYS A 701 31.31 7.66 18.56
C LYS A 701 30.37 6.48 18.46
N MET A 702 30.64 5.41 19.19
CA MET A 702 29.73 4.28 19.35
C MET A 702 28.74 4.56 20.48
N ILE A 703 27.47 4.17 20.30
CA ILE A 703 26.40 4.34 21.28
C ILE A 703 26.19 3.02 22.02
N HIS A 704 26.54 2.99 23.31
CA HIS A 704 26.46 1.79 24.14
C HIS A 704 25.11 1.68 24.87
N PHE A 705 24.14 0.99 24.25
CA PHE A 705 22.83 0.75 24.86
C PHE A 705 22.90 -0.18 26.08
N THR A 706 22.24 0.21 27.17
CA THR A 706 22.04 -0.63 28.36
C THR A 706 20.65 -1.27 28.37
N SER A 707 20.58 -2.58 28.64
CA SER A 707 19.31 -3.31 28.72
C SER A 707 18.47 -2.87 29.92
N GLY A 708 17.18 -2.61 29.72
CA GLY A 708 16.26 -2.17 30.78
C GLY A 708 16.24 -0.66 31.07
N THR A 709 16.97 0.14 30.28
CA THR A 709 16.97 1.61 30.37
C THR A 709 15.56 2.19 30.21
N THR A 710 15.19 3.09 31.10
CA THR A 710 13.95 3.88 30.98
C THR A 710 14.20 5.12 30.12
N TYR A 711 13.20 5.60 29.40
CA TYR A 711 13.34 6.85 28.62
C TYR A 711 12.61 7.96 29.35
N LYS A 712 13.37 8.85 30.01
CA LYS A 712 12.84 9.97 30.78
C LYS A 712 13.72 11.20 30.62
N MET A 713 13.14 12.27 30.10
CA MET A 713 13.76 13.58 29.91
C MET A 713 12.81 14.68 30.42
N GLN A 714 13.34 15.83 30.80
CA GLN A 714 12.57 17.01 31.15
C GLN A 714 13.12 18.24 30.43
N LEU A 715 12.22 18.98 29.78
CA LEU A 715 12.51 20.17 28.96
C LEU A 715 12.08 21.42 29.71
N TYR A 716 12.77 22.53 29.45
CA TYR A 716 12.52 23.83 30.09
C TYR A 716 12.52 24.97 29.05
N ASP A 717 11.61 25.94 29.21
CA ASP A 717 11.48 27.09 28.31
C ASP A 717 12.58 28.16 28.51
N LYS A 718 13.32 28.12 29.63
CA LYS A 718 14.47 29.00 29.94
C LYS A 718 15.75 28.21 30.20
N ALA A 719 16.87 28.92 30.24
CA ALA A 719 18.17 28.39 30.64
C ALA A 719 18.20 27.99 32.13
N ASP A 720 19.22 27.26 32.54
CA ASP A 720 19.49 26.87 33.93
C ASP A 720 18.31 26.20 34.66
N PHE A 721 17.47 25.47 33.91
CA PHE A 721 16.26 24.77 34.39
C PHE A 721 15.18 25.70 34.95
N GLY A 722 15.19 26.97 34.55
CA GLY A 722 14.16 27.95 34.91
C GLY A 722 12.87 27.83 34.09
N GLY A 723 11.82 28.49 34.60
CA GLY A 723 10.56 28.70 33.87
C GLY A 723 9.60 27.51 33.85
N GLN A 724 8.87 27.33 32.75
CA GLN A 724 7.94 26.22 32.58
C GLN A 724 8.72 24.95 32.24
N ALA A 725 8.36 23.83 32.88
CA ALA A 725 8.99 22.53 32.66
C ALA A 725 7.99 21.48 32.16
N PHE A 726 8.42 20.61 31.23
CA PHE A 726 7.64 19.47 30.74
C PHE A 726 8.44 18.17 30.79
N GLU A 727 7.86 17.12 31.36
CA GLU A 727 8.43 15.76 31.31
C GLU A 727 8.06 15.05 30.00
N ALA A 728 9.02 14.33 29.43
CA ALA A 728 8.92 13.57 28.21
C ALA A 728 9.41 12.13 28.40
N THR A 729 8.53 11.17 28.11
CA THR A 729 8.80 9.72 28.06
C THR A 729 8.44 9.10 26.71
N GLU A 730 7.92 9.92 25.79
CA GLU A 730 7.48 9.59 24.44
C GLU A 730 8.06 10.56 23.41
N ASP A 731 8.11 10.13 22.15
CA ASP A 731 8.55 10.97 21.03
C ASP A 731 7.56 12.11 20.75
N CYS A 732 8.07 13.24 20.28
CA CYS A 732 7.29 14.44 19.95
C CYS A 732 7.62 14.94 18.54
N PRO A 733 6.73 14.75 17.54
CA PRO A 733 6.96 15.20 16.17
C PRO A 733 6.74 16.71 15.96
N LEU A 734 6.10 17.41 16.91
CA LEU A 734 5.83 18.85 16.83
C LEU A 734 5.68 19.45 18.24
N LEU A 735 6.69 20.21 18.68
CA LEU A 735 6.74 20.85 20.00
C LEU A 735 5.58 21.85 20.19
N LEU A 736 5.27 22.61 19.14
CA LEU A 736 4.24 23.66 19.14
C LEU A 736 2.82 23.13 19.39
N GLU A 737 2.50 21.92 18.94
CA GLU A 737 1.18 21.31 19.17
C GLU A 737 1.08 20.69 20.57
N LYS A 738 2.11 19.97 21.01
CA LYS A 738 2.11 19.24 22.30
C LYS A 738 2.34 20.15 23.51
N PHE A 739 3.15 21.20 23.36
CA PHE A 739 3.63 22.04 24.48
C PHE A 739 3.43 23.55 24.27
N ARG A 740 3.02 24.00 23.07
CA ARG A 740 2.93 25.42 22.66
C ARG A 740 4.24 26.21 22.64
N TRP A 741 5.37 25.53 22.81
CA TRP A 741 6.70 26.12 22.72
C TRP A 741 7.23 26.13 21.28
N ARG A 742 8.21 26.99 21.00
CA ARG A 742 8.99 27.01 19.74
C ARG A 742 10.49 26.74 19.93
N GLU A 743 10.93 26.74 21.18
CA GLU A 743 12.31 26.74 21.61
C GLU A 743 12.45 25.87 22.87
N VAL A 744 13.64 25.32 23.09
CA VAL A 744 14.02 24.63 24.33
C VAL A 744 15.35 25.25 24.76
N ASN A 745 15.38 25.84 25.96
CA ASN A 745 16.54 26.58 26.44
C ASN A 745 17.37 25.81 27.48
N SER A 746 16.81 24.82 28.16
CA SER A 746 17.57 23.82 28.93
C SER A 746 16.83 22.48 29.03
N CYS A 747 17.54 21.40 29.32
CA CYS A 747 16.94 20.08 29.53
C CYS A 747 17.75 19.16 30.46
N LYS A 748 17.06 18.21 31.10
CA LYS A 748 17.67 17.13 31.88
C LYS A 748 17.28 15.80 31.28
N VAL A 749 18.25 15.00 30.86
CA VAL A 749 18.02 13.60 30.46
C VAL A 749 18.32 12.73 31.67
N PHE A 750 17.28 12.24 32.33
CA PHE A 750 17.42 11.39 33.51
C PHE A 750 17.84 9.98 33.12
N ASP A 751 17.32 9.47 32.00
CA ASP A 751 17.58 8.11 31.53
C ASP A 751 17.21 7.96 30.04
N GLY A 752 17.93 7.08 29.35
CA GLY A 752 17.80 6.84 27.91
C GLY A 752 18.51 7.88 27.03
N TRP A 753 18.63 7.56 25.74
CA TRP A 753 19.21 8.44 24.73
C TRP A 753 18.12 9.17 23.94
N TRP A 754 18.39 10.40 23.56
CA TRP A 754 17.43 11.26 22.85
C TRP A 754 18.09 11.99 21.69
N VAL A 755 17.29 12.34 20.68
CA VAL A 755 17.72 13.21 19.58
C VAL A 755 16.76 14.38 19.45
N PHE A 756 17.27 15.60 19.59
CA PHE A 756 16.56 16.84 19.25
C PHE A 756 16.70 17.13 17.76
N TYR A 757 15.67 17.76 17.21
CA TYR A 757 15.58 18.19 15.82
C TYR A 757 15.15 19.65 15.74
N GLU A 758 15.91 20.43 14.99
CA GLU A 758 15.66 21.85 14.73
C GLU A 758 14.30 22.12 14.08
N ASN A 759 13.83 21.21 13.20
CA ASN A 759 12.56 21.31 12.50
C ASN A 759 11.53 20.24 12.95
N PRO A 760 10.22 20.46 12.71
CA PRO A 760 9.19 19.45 12.95
C PRO A 760 9.39 18.15 12.16
N ASN A 761 8.74 17.08 12.64
CA ASN A 761 8.72 15.75 12.04
C ASN A 761 10.12 15.11 11.85
N TYR A 762 11.02 15.35 12.81
CA TYR A 762 12.37 14.78 12.88
C TYR A 762 13.26 15.18 11.70
N ARG A 763 13.38 16.50 11.46
CA ARG A 763 14.12 17.12 10.35
C ARG A 763 15.05 18.24 10.81
N GLY A 764 15.93 18.71 9.92
CA GLY A 764 16.89 19.78 10.22
C GLY A 764 18.10 19.25 10.99
N ARG A 765 18.83 20.15 11.66
CA ARG A 765 19.99 19.76 12.49
C ARG A 765 19.57 18.79 13.59
N GLN A 766 20.39 17.78 13.81
CA GLN A 766 20.24 16.81 14.88
C GLN A 766 21.19 17.17 16.02
N TYR A 767 20.72 16.97 17.26
CA TYR A 767 21.56 17.05 18.46
C TYR A 767 21.32 15.77 19.27
N PHE A 768 22.38 15.03 19.57
CA PHE A 768 22.33 13.81 20.36
C PHE A 768 22.47 14.16 21.85
N LEU A 769 21.59 13.61 22.67
CA LEU A 769 21.58 13.83 24.12
C LEU A 769 21.69 12.50 24.85
N GLU A 770 22.73 12.41 25.66
CA GLU A 770 22.98 11.33 26.61
C GLU A 770 22.42 11.71 27.98
N LYS A 771 22.54 10.81 28.96
CA LYS A 771 22.14 11.03 30.34
C LYS A 771 22.95 12.17 30.97
N GLY A 772 22.32 13.31 31.25
CA GLY A 772 23.02 14.52 31.69
C GLY A 772 22.12 15.74 31.96
N GLU A 773 22.77 16.81 32.44
CA GLU A 773 22.18 18.13 32.69
C GLU A 773 22.70 19.16 31.67
N TYR A 774 21.81 19.66 30.80
CA TYR A 774 22.14 20.64 29.76
C TYR A 774 21.48 21.98 30.10
N ARG A 775 22.27 22.99 30.51
CA ARG A 775 21.79 24.26 31.06
C ARG A 775 21.51 25.32 30.01
N LYS A 776 22.06 25.16 28.81
CA LYS A 776 21.92 26.07 27.64
C LYS A 776 22.04 25.28 26.33
N PRO A 777 21.57 25.81 25.18
CA PRO A 777 21.60 25.07 23.92
C PRO A 777 23.00 24.65 23.44
N GLY A 778 24.02 25.45 23.78
CA GLY A 778 25.41 25.11 23.46
C GLY A 778 25.90 23.80 24.10
N ASP A 779 25.29 23.35 25.19
CA ASP A 779 25.69 22.14 25.90
C ASP A 779 25.32 20.85 25.11
N TRP A 780 24.32 20.91 24.23
CA TRP A 780 24.01 19.85 23.25
C TRP A 780 24.54 20.15 21.83
N GLY A 781 25.38 21.18 21.69
CA GLY A 781 25.93 21.63 20.40
C GLY A 781 24.98 22.51 19.58
N GLY A 782 23.88 22.99 20.17
CA GLY A 782 22.94 23.92 19.54
C GLY A 782 23.48 25.35 19.48
N ALA A 783 23.57 25.92 18.27
CA ALA A 783 23.89 27.34 18.07
C ALA A 783 22.69 28.27 18.35
N SER A 784 21.49 27.70 18.53
CA SER A 784 20.24 28.38 18.86
C SER A 784 19.37 27.45 19.72
N PRO A 785 18.37 27.96 20.46
CA PRO A 785 17.42 27.14 21.21
C PRO A 785 16.34 26.50 20.33
N MET A 786 16.48 26.54 19.00
CA MET A 786 15.48 26.02 18.06
C MET A 786 15.45 24.48 18.11
N VAL A 787 14.43 23.97 18.78
CA VAL A 787 14.07 22.55 18.83
C VAL A 787 12.58 22.46 18.58
N GLN A 788 12.18 21.77 17.52
CA GLN A 788 10.78 21.69 17.07
C GLN A 788 10.24 20.26 17.07
N SER A 789 11.11 19.25 17.14
CA SER A 789 10.73 17.87 17.43
C SER A 789 11.85 17.12 18.16
N PHE A 790 11.52 16.01 18.82
CA PHE A 790 12.49 15.16 19.50
C PHE A 790 12.00 13.70 19.55
N ARG A 791 12.93 12.75 19.54
CA ARG A 791 12.62 11.31 19.68
C ARG A 791 13.60 10.61 20.60
N ARG A 792 13.16 9.50 21.18
CA ARG A 792 14.04 8.54 21.85
C ARG A 792 14.92 7.86 20.81
N PHE A 793 16.17 7.58 21.17
CA PHE A 793 17.07 6.81 20.34
C PHE A 793 17.18 5.38 20.87
N THR A 794 16.86 4.41 20.03
CA THR A 794 16.87 2.97 20.30
C THR A 794 17.54 2.25 19.13
N GLU A 795 18.18 1.11 19.40
CA GLU A 795 18.61 0.16 18.36
C GLU A 795 17.40 -0.46 17.62
#